data_AF-A0A497LQQ4-F1
#
_entry.id   AF-A0A497LQQ4-F1
#
_cell.length_a   1.000
_cell.length_b   1.000
_cell.length_c   1.000
_cell.angle_alpha   90.00
_cell.angle_beta   90.00
_cell.angle_gamma   90.00
#
_symmetry.space_group_name_H-M   'P 1'
#
loop_
_entity.id
_entity.type
_entity.pdbx_description
1 polymer ?
#
loop_
_entity_poly.entity_id
_entity_poly.type
_entity_poly.pdbx_seq_one_letter_code
_entity_poly.pdbx_strand_id
1 'polypeptide(L)'
;MSFYAEFRMLSEKAMTFNFPPEMPLTEGFRGRHVLDMEKCVGCGLCEKICPNLAMTMVERGEADEKRSYPQVDYGKCCFCGLCEDICPREALKLSHFPFIVVLGRDALVYPPEKLAEPPKLEHPVPPKIKGITNWAISRSFWVNFFFTGCCFIEAAPWVGSGFDMERFGMLAKGSPRHSDVLLIGGYVTVKTLRRILRIYEQMPCPKYVITLGCCPVNGGTYWDSYNTINNLEKYMPVDIMIAGCPPRPEPIGLAVVLAMNAVQSGYMGKEEKVNKEEGFLEVPSVEESREEGEYTIPFGPQHPASGNFDVYFKVEGERVKSARPNPGYLHRGFEKLMEYRTWWQNIMLVQRVCVLDGASYELSYIGAVEKLAGVEVSRRVKYLRTIQAELCRIQSHLLNLGLIGGATGFDTMVRIAWGDRERILLLLEKLTGGRIYHIYNIPGGVRRDLPLNFKDDFKKEMKYMLKQLDLYDNLCFNNSVFNGRTKELGVLPGDMAVRLDVTGPNARASGVRFDVRKASPYETYDELDFNVVTSEGSDAYSRALCRRKEIEESLYIVENALEKIPSGKLFERNAKGGLRLSPFSPLPKGETIHCVESARGELCFHLVSNGKNTPYRAKIRGPTFDSILVAMPKVLEDEHVAEIPVIYWSLDNCPADHDR
;
A
#
# COMPACT_ATOMS: atom_id res chain seq x y z
N MET A 1 -32.36 -11.36 24.23
CA MET A 1 -31.40 -11.42 23.10
C MET A 1 -29.94 -11.58 23.55
N SER A 2 -29.52 -11.18 24.76
CA SER A 2 -28.12 -11.35 25.26
C SER A 2 -27.67 -12.81 25.38
N PHE A 3 -28.48 -13.68 25.99
CA PHE A 3 -28.10 -15.07 26.30
C PHE A 3 -27.82 -15.95 25.06
N TYR A 4 -28.55 -15.74 23.96
CA TYR A 4 -28.34 -16.48 22.72
C TYR A 4 -27.11 -16.01 21.94
N ALA A 5 -26.71 -14.74 22.09
CA ALA A 5 -25.50 -14.21 21.48
C ALA A 5 -24.25 -14.75 22.19
N GLU A 6 -24.26 -14.83 23.53
CA GLU A 6 -23.16 -15.34 24.34
C GLU A 6 -22.86 -16.82 24.06
N PHE A 7 -23.87 -17.68 23.95
CA PHE A 7 -23.68 -19.10 23.60
C PHE A 7 -23.17 -19.32 22.18
N ARG A 8 -23.51 -18.40 21.26
CA ARG A 8 -23.01 -18.43 19.89
C ARG A 8 -21.53 -18.05 19.83
N MET A 9 -21.09 -17.08 20.64
CA MET A 9 -19.67 -16.73 20.73
C MET A 9 -18.81 -17.85 21.34
N LEU A 10 -19.38 -18.73 22.17
CA LEU A 10 -18.68 -19.91 22.71
C LEU A 10 -18.51 -21.04 21.68
N SER A 11 -19.35 -21.10 20.64
CA SER A 11 -19.30 -22.15 19.61
C SER A 11 -18.61 -21.71 18.31
N GLU A 12 -18.44 -20.40 18.10
CA GLU A 12 -17.69 -19.85 16.96
C GLU A 12 -16.17 -19.93 17.21
N LYS A 13 -15.41 -20.43 16.23
CA LYS A 13 -13.94 -20.47 16.30
C LYS A 13 -13.43 -19.03 16.47
N ALA A 14 -12.54 -18.82 17.44
CA ALA A 14 -11.88 -17.53 17.62
C ALA A 14 -11.26 -17.06 16.29
N MET A 15 -11.45 -15.78 15.95
CA MET A 15 -10.93 -15.18 14.72
C MET A 15 -9.39 -15.20 14.66
N THR A 16 -8.74 -15.26 15.81
CA THR A 16 -7.28 -15.15 15.94
C THR A 16 -6.57 -16.38 15.37
N PHE A 17 -5.61 -16.15 14.48
CA PHE A 17 -4.77 -17.17 13.89
C PHE A 17 -3.70 -17.62 14.88
N ASN A 18 -3.45 -18.93 14.98
CA ASN A 18 -2.29 -19.43 15.71
C ASN A 18 -1.02 -19.12 14.93
N PHE A 19 0.08 -18.85 15.64
CA PHE A 19 1.41 -18.71 15.05
C PHE A 19 2.17 -20.06 15.14
N PRO A 20 2.89 -20.52 14.10
CA PRO A 20 3.03 -19.92 12.76
C PRO A 20 1.68 -19.84 12.04
N PRO A 21 1.42 -18.75 11.31
CA PRO A 21 0.08 -18.40 10.85
C PRO A 21 -0.59 -19.55 10.09
N GLU A 22 -1.72 -20.04 10.63
CA GLU A 22 -2.64 -20.97 9.96
C GLU A 22 -3.33 -20.34 8.72
N MET A 23 -2.98 -19.11 8.34
CA MET A 23 -3.63 -18.43 7.23
C MET A 23 -3.34 -19.17 5.91
N PRO A 24 -4.36 -19.39 5.06
CA PRO A 24 -4.17 -20.01 3.77
C PRO A 24 -3.33 -19.09 2.89
N LEU A 25 -2.09 -19.48 2.62
CA LEU A 25 -1.31 -18.91 1.53
C LEU A 25 -2.04 -19.27 0.23
N THR A 26 -2.35 -18.27 -0.60
CA THR A 26 -2.98 -18.56 -1.89
C THR A 26 -1.94 -19.12 -2.86
N GLU A 27 -2.35 -20.06 -3.70
CA GLU A 27 -1.54 -20.58 -4.82
C GLU A 27 -1.16 -19.50 -5.85
N GLY A 28 -1.73 -18.30 -5.73
CA GLY A 28 -1.38 -17.17 -6.60
C GLY A 28 -0.26 -16.30 -6.05
N PHE A 29 0.06 -16.39 -4.76
CA PHE A 29 0.90 -15.39 -4.08
C PHE A 29 2.33 -15.37 -4.62
N ARG A 30 2.86 -14.14 -4.80
CA ARG A 30 4.23 -13.86 -5.25
C ARG A 30 5.20 -13.67 -4.08
N GLY A 31 5.81 -14.76 -3.64
CA GLY A 31 6.80 -14.84 -2.57
C GLY A 31 8.22 -15.12 -3.07
N ARG A 32 9.00 -15.89 -2.30
CA ARG A 32 10.40 -16.21 -2.59
C ARG A 32 10.56 -16.92 -3.95
N HIS A 33 11.48 -16.44 -4.80
CA HIS A 33 11.89 -17.16 -6.01
C HIS A 33 12.35 -18.61 -5.76
N VAL A 34 12.01 -19.49 -6.69
CA VAL A 34 12.50 -20.87 -6.82
C VAL A 34 13.12 -21.03 -8.21
N LEU A 35 14.34 -21.57 -8.26
CA LEU A 35 15.13 -21.76 -9.47
C LEU A 35 15.26 -23.24 -9.81
N ASP A 36 14.77 -23.65 -10.97
CA ASP A 36 15.08 -24.92 -11.59
C ASP A 36 16.40 -24.79 -12.37
N MET A 37 17.49 -25.27 -11.77
CA MET A 37 18.83 -25.19 -12.36
C MET A 37 19.01 -26.08 -13.60
N GLU A 38 18.18 -27.10 -13.79
CA GLU A 38 18.23 -27.98 -14.97
C GLU A 38 17.61 -27.29 -16.19
N LYS A 39 16.50 -26.56 -15.98
CA LYS A 39 15.84 -25.80 -17.05
C LYS A 39 16.52 -24.48 -17.38
N CYS A 40 17.33 -23.93 -16.47
CA CYS A 40 17.95 -22.63 -16.67
C CYS A 40 19.04 -22.69 -17.76
N VAL A 41 18.90 -21.84 -18.77
CA VAL A 41 19.84 -21.72 -19.90
C VAL A 41 20.79 -20.54 -19.78
N GLY A 42 20.80 -19.82 -18.64
CA GLY A 42 21.73 -18.71 -18.41
C GLY A 42 21.58 -17.49 -19.34
N CYS A 43 20.40 -17.27 -19.92
CA CYS A 43 20.19 -16.22 -20.94
C CYS A 43 20.24 -14.76 -20.43
N GLY A 44 20.23 -14.52 -19.11
CA GLY A 44 20.30 -13.17 -18.52
C GLY A 44 19.07 -12.27 -18.67
N LEU A 45 17.97 -12.76 -19.26
CA LEU A 45 16.75 -11.95 -19.45
C LEU A 45 16.13 -11.48 -18.12
N CYS A 46 16.20 -12.31 -17.07
CA CYS A 46 15.70 -11.99 -15.73
C CYS A 46 16.46 -10.83 -15.07
N GLU A 47 17.78 -10.75 -15.26
CA GLU A 47 18.61 -9.61 -14.84
C GLU A 47 18.27 -8.37 -15.66
N LYS A 48 18.21 -8.49 -17.00
CA LYS A 48 17.94 -7.36 -17.90
C LYS A 48 16.57 -6.71 -17.68
N ILE A 49 15.52 -7.50 -17.39
CA ILE A 49 14.18 -6.94 -17.16
C ILE A 49 14.03 -6.34 -15.76
N CYS A 50 14.90 -6.68 -14.81
CA CYS A 50 14.74 -6.32 -13.40
C CYS A 50 14.88 -4.79 -13.21
N PRO A 51 13.81 -4.08 -12.84
CA PRO A 51 13.87 -2.62 -12.71
C PRO A 51 14.68 -2.14 -11.48
N ASN A 52 14.86 -3.03 -10.49
CA ASN A 52 15.53 -2.72 -9.24
C ASN A 52 17.00 -3.18 -9.22
N LEU A 53 17.47 -3.82 -10.31
CA LEU A 53 18.78 -4.48 -10.35
C LEU A 53 18.98 -5.43 -9.15
N ALA A 54 17.90 -6.14 -8.80
CA ALA A 54 17.85 -7.09 -7.69
C ALA A 54 18.37 -8.48 -8.10
N MET A 55 18.61 -8.70 -9.39
CA MET A 55 19.12 -9.95 -9.91
C MET A 55 20.48 -9.73 -10.53
N THR A 56 21.38 -10.67 -10.31
CA THR A 56 22.71 -10.69 -10.93
C THR A 56 23.00 -12.08 -11.44
N MET A 57 23.49 -12.19 -12.68
CA MET A 57 23.87 -13.47 -13.25
C MET A 57 25.28 -13.86 -12.75
N VAL A 58 25.39 -15.03 -12.12
CA VAL A 58 26.64 -15.53 -11.53
C VAL A 58 27.03 -16.88 -12.12
N GLU A 59 28.31 -17.07 -12.40
CA GLU A 59 28.83 -18.34 -12.92
C GLU A 59 28.91 -19.40 -11.81
N ARG A 60 28.55 -20.63 -12.15
CA ARG A 60 28.70 -21.84 -11.33
C ARG A 60 29.17 -23.00 -12.19
N GLY A 61 29.86 -23.96 -11.58
CA GLY A 61 30.42 -25.14 -12.25
C GLY A 61 31.95 -25.11 -12.33
N GLU A 62 32.54 -26.25 -12.69
CA GLU A 62 33.97 -26.43 -12.89
C GLU A 62 34.36 -26.23 -14.36
N ALA A 63 35.60 -25.78 -14.60
CA ALA A 63 36.26 -25.50 -15.89
C ALA A 63 35.35 -25.44 -17.15
N ASP A 64 35.01 -26.60 -17.72
CA ASP A 64 34.35 -26.75 -19.03
C ASP A 64 32.80 -26.79 -18.98
N GLU A 65 32.19 -26.82 -17.79
CA GLU A 65 30.72 -26.85 -17.59
C GLU A 65 30.18 -25.60 -16.88
N LYS A 66 30.89 -24.47 -16.97
CA LYS A 66 30.43 -23.21 -16.37
C LYS A 66 29.11 -22.75 -16.98
N ARG A 67 28.09 -22.64 -16.14
CA ARG A 67 26.78 -22.08 -16.50
C ARG A 67 26.47 -20.87 -15.64
N SER A 68 25.79 -19.91 -16.23
CA SER A 68 25.37 -18.70 -15.54
C SER A 68 23.97 -18.88 -14.96
N TYR A 69 23.81 -18.57 -13.67
CA TYR A 69 22.55 -18.70 -12.95
C TYR A 69 22.18 -17.39 -12.25
N PRO A 70 20.88 -17.10 -12.07
CA PRO A 70 20.46 -15.92 -11.36
C PRO A 70 20.72 -16.03 -9.85
N GLN A 71 21.34 -15.00 -9.29
CA GLN A 71 21.36 -14.67 -7.86
C GLN A 71 20.35 -13.56 -7.58
N VAL A 72 19.70 -13.57 -6.41
CA VAL A 72 18.69 -12.56 -6.05
C VAL A 72 19.04 -11.85 -4.75
N ASP A 73 19.05 -10.52 -4.78
CA ASP A 73 19.13 -9.65 -3.61
C ASP A 73 17.71 -9.25 -3.16
N TYR A 74 17.24 -9.85 -2.06
CA TYR A 74 15.93 -9.57 -1.50
C TYR A 74 15.84 -8.22 -0.77
N GLY A 75 16.97 -7.57 -0.50
CA GLY A 75 17.00 -6.17 -0.07
C GLY A 75 16.59 -5.20 -1.18
N LYS A 76 16.63 -5.63 -2.45
CA LYS A 76 16.23 -4.86 -3.63
C LYS A 76 14.95 -5.35 -4.29
N CYS A 77 14.67 -6.65 -4.22
CA CYS A 77 13.54 -7.27 -4.91
C CYS A 77 12.20 -6.66 -4.47
N CYS A 78 11.36 -6.27 -5.44
CA CYS A 78 10.00 -5.80 -5.21
C CYS A 78 8.89 -6.79 -5.61
N PHE A 79 9.26 -8.04 -5.90
CA PHE A 79 8.33 -9.15 -6.19
C PHE A 79 7.34 -8.85 -7.33
N CYS A 80 7.80 -8.11 -8.34
CA CYS A 80 6.97 -7.68 -9.47
C CYS A 80 6.67 -8.76 -10.50
N GLY A 81 7.30 -9.94 -10.43
CA GLY A 81 7.07 -11.06 -11.35
C GLY A 81 7.62 -10.89 -12.77
N LEU A 82 8.22 -9.75 -13.12
CA LEU A 82 8.73 -9.52 -14.47
C LEU A 82 9.83 -10.51 -14.89
N CYS A 83 10.64 -10.97 -13.93
CA CYS A 83 11.69 -11.98 -14.15
C CYS A 83 11.12 -13.38 -14.44
N GLU A 84 9.98 -13.72 -13.86
CA GLU A 84 9.23 -14.95 -14.12
C GLU A 84 8.55 -14.85 -15.49
N ASP A 85 7.85 -13.74 -15.77
CA ASP A 85 7.13 -13.54 -17.04
C ASP A 85 8.05 -13.62 -18.28
N ILE A 86 9.30 -13.15 -18.15
CA ILE A 86 10.25 -13.13 -19.27
C ILE A 86 11.03 -14.45 -19.43
N CYS A 87 10.95 -15.37 -18.47
CA CYS A 87 11.75 -16.58 -18.46
C CYS A 87 11.29 -17.57 -19.57
N PRO A 88 12.09 -17.81 -20.63
CA PRO A 88 11.62 -18.59 -21.78
C PRO A 88 11.51 -20.09 -21.51
N ARG A 89 12.14 -20.58 -20.43
CA ARG A 89 12.15 -21.99 -20.02
C ARG A 89 11.34 -22.25 -18.76
N GLU A 90 10.68 -21.22 -18.22
CA GLU A 90 10.00 -21.28 -16.92
C GLU A 90 10.89 -21.82 -15.79
N ALA A 91 12.20 -21.59 -15.89
CA ALA A 91 13.18 -22.06 -14.92
C ALA A 91 13.13 -21.27 -13.61
N LEU A 92 12.55 -20.06 -13.61
CA LEU A 92 12.45 -19.20 -12.43
C LEU A 92 10.97 -18.93 -12.16
N LYS A 93 10.51 -19.26 -10.95
CA LYS A 93 9.12 -19.03 -10.52
C LYS A 93 9.06 -18.35 -9.16
N LEU A 94 8.01 -17.58 -8.91
CA LEU A 94 7.74 -17.03 -7.58
C LEU A 94 6.92 -18.06 -6.78
N SER A 95 7.46 -18.55 -5.66
CA SER A 95 6.71 -19.45 -4.77
C SER A 95 5.71 -18.68 -3.90
N HIS A 96 4.85 -19.39 -3.17
CA HIS A 96 3.92 -18.78 -2.23
C HIS A 96 4.55 -18.51 -0.85
N PHE A 97 5.87 -18.66 -0.71
CA PHE A 97 6.56 -18.56 0.57
C PHE A 97 6.91 -17.11 0.92
N PRO A 98 6.35 -16.52 1.99
CA PRO A 98 6.56 -15.10 2.31
C PRO A 98 7.74 -14.84 3.25
N PHE A 99 8.28 -15.86 3.93
CA PHE A 99 9.19 -15.65 5.07
C PHE A 99 10.64 -15.36 4.63
N ILE A 100 10.98 -14.09 4.59
CA ILE A 100 12.36 -13.63 4.37
C ILE A 100 12.70 -12.61 5.46
N VAL A 101 13.17 -13.13 6.59
CA VAL A 101 13.56 -12.35 7.77
C VAL A 101 15.01 -12.65 8.07
N VAL A 102 15.83 -11.61 8.22
CA VAL A 102 17.26 -11.74 8.47
C VAL A 102 17.73 -10.76 9.54
N LEU A 103 18.83 -11.10 10.21
CA LEU A 103 19.48 -10.27 11.23
C LEU A 103 20.63 -9.42 10.67
N GLY A 104 21.05 -9.68 9.43
CA GLY A 104 22.12 -8.95 8.76
C GLY A 104 21.86 -8.83 7.27
N ARG A 105 22.26 -7.68 6.70
CA ARG A 105 21.97 -7.33 5.31
C ARG A 105 22.51 -8.34 4.29
N ASP A 106 23.70 -8.88 4.51
CA ASP A 106 24.33 -9.82 3.58
C ASP A 106 23.53 -11.12 3.39
N ALA A 107 22.74 -11.51 4.41
CA ALA A 107 21.88 -12.68 4.35
C ALA A 107 20.66 -12.50 3.43
N LEU A 108 20.40 -11.28 2.92
CA LEU A 108 19.36 -11.01 1.91
C LEU A 108 19.75 -11.46 0.50
N VAL A 109 21.02 -11.77 0.26
CA VAL A 109 21.52 -12.22 -1.04
C VAL A 109 21.43 -13.74 -1.10
N TYR A 110 20.55 -14.25 -1.95
CA TYR A 110 20.33 -15.68 -2.11
C TYR A 110 21.05 -16.17 -3.37
N PRO A 111 22.06 -17.05 -3.22
CA PRO A 111 22.79 -17.61 -4.35
C PRO A 111 21.92 -18.67 -5.08
N PRO A 112 22.30 -19.06 -6.32
CA PRO A 112 21.54 -20.01 -7.13
C PRO A 112 21.21 -21.33 -6.41
N GLU A 113 22.14 -21.85 -5.62
CA GLU A 113 21.99 -23.13 -4.89
C GLU A 113 20.85 -23.01 -3.87
N LYS A 114 20.86 -21.92 -3.10
CA LYS A 114 19.79 -21.62 -2.15
C LYS A 114 18.47 -21.41 -2.87
N LEU A 115 18.43 -20.79 -4.06
CA LEU A 115 17.20 -20.62 -4.83
C LEU A 115 16.65 -21.94 -5.39
N ALA A 116 17.51 -22.94 -5.62
CA ALA A 116 17.10 -24.26 -6.08
C ALA A 116 16.45 -25.11 -4.98
N GLU A 117 16.79 -24.84 -3.72
CA GLU A 117 16.17 -25.52 -2.58
C GLU A 117 14.71 -25.09 -2.38
N PRO A 118 13.78 -26.03 -2.16
CA PRO A 118 12.39 -25.70 -1.88
C PRO A 118 12.30 -24.87 -0.59
N PRO A 119 11.48 -23.81 -0.57
CA PRO A 119 11.37 -22.96 0.61
C PRO A 119 10.76 -23.72 1.78
N LYS A 120 11.42 -23.62 2.95
CA LYS A 120 10.96 -24.21 4.21
C LYS A 120 11.01 -23.15 5.30
N LEU A 121 9.97 -23.13 6.14
CA LEU A 121 9.95 -22.30 7.34
C LEU A 121 10.74 -23.02 8.43
N GLU A 122 11.86 -22.43 8.83
CA GLU A 122 12.62 -22.88 9.99
C GLU A 122 12.08 -22.19 11.24
N HIS A 123 11.57 -22.97 12.20
CA HIS A 123 11.08 -22.41 13.45
C HIS A 123 12.25 -22.03 14.35
N PRO A 124 12.29 -20.79 14.88
CA PRO A 124 13.33 -20.40 15.80
C PRO A 124 13.21 -21.21 17.09
N VAL A 125 14.29 -21.88 17.47
CA VAL A 125 14.35 -22.69 18.69
C VAL A 125 14.40 -21.74 19.90
N PRO A 126 13.52 -21.91 20.91
CA PRO A 126 13.57 -21.11 22.13
C PRO A 126 14.93 -21.25 22.83
N PRO A 127 15.61 -20.14 23.16
CA PRO A 127 16.91 -20.20 23.81
C PRO A 127 16.76 -20.50 25.30
N LYS A 128 17.87 -20.85 25.95
CA LYS A 128 17.93 -20.84 27.41
C LYS A 128 17.83 -19.39 27.88
N ILE A 129 16.78 -19.10 28.65
CA ILE A 129 16.54 -17.77 29.22
C ILE A 129 17.70 -17.39 30.14
N LYS A 130 18.39 -16.29 29.84
CA LYS A 130 19.57 -15.80 30.57
C LYS A 130 19.23 -15.34 32.00
N GLY A 131 18.04 -14.78 32.21
CA GLY A 131 17.57 -14.31 33.51
C GLY A 131 16.12 -13.82 33.48
N ILE A 132 15.55 -13.57 34.66
CA ILE A 132 14.15 -13.12 34.81
C ILE A 132 13.89 -11.74 34.19
N THR A 133 14.89 -10.86 34.21
CA THR A 133 14.82 -9.53 33.58
C THR A 133 14.70 -9.66 32.05
N ASN A 134 15.53 -10.49 31.43
CA ASN A 134 15.46 -10.78 29.99
C ASN A 134 14.14 -11.43 29.59
N TRP A 135 13.61 -12.34 30.42
CA TRP A 135 12.27 -12.90 30.21
C TRP A 135 11.19 -11.81 30.25
N ALA A 136 11.21 -10.94 31.26
CA ALA A 136 10.22 -9.87 31.40
C ALA A 136 10.27 -8.87 30.24
N ILE A 137 11.47 -8.42 29.84
CA ILE A 137 11.65 -7.49 28.70
C ILE A 137 11.14 -8.14 27.41
N SER A 138 11.45 -9.43 27.18
CA SER A 138 10.98 -10.15 25.98
C SER A 138 9.45 -10.27 25.87
N ARG A 139 8.70 -9.93 26.93
CA ARG A 139 7.24 -9.98 27.01
C ARG A 139 6.61 -8.59 27.13
N SER A 140 7.36 -7.53 26.85
CA SER A 140 6.89 -6.15 27.00
C SER A 140 7.52 -5.22 25.96
N PHE A 141 7.34 -5.52 24.67
CA PHE A 141 7.81 -4.63 23.60
C PHE A 141 6.81 -3.52 23.30
N TRP A 142 7.26 -2.28 23.38
CA TRP A 142 6.46 -1.08 23.18
C TRP A 142 6.89 -0.44 21.85
N VAL A 143 6.10 -0.67 20.82
CA VAL A 143 6.43 -0.36 19.43
C VAL A 143 6.02 1.07 19.10
N ASN A 144 7.00 1.91 18.77
CA ASN A 144 6.78 3.10 17.95
C ASN A 144 7.00 2.71 16.49
N PHE A 145 6.23 3.28 15.57
CA PHE A 145 6.40 2.99 14.15
C PHE A 145 6.53 4.26 13.35
N PHE A 146 7.32 4.20 12.30
CA PHE A 146 7.38 5.21 11.25
C PHE A 146 7.13 4.50 9.92
N PHE A 147 5.90 4.59 9.43
CA PHE A 147 5.53 3.95 8.18
C PHE A 147 5.38 4.96 7.05
N THR A 148 5.70 4.54 5.83
CA THR A 148 5.59 5.37 4.63
C THR A 148 5.02 4.54 3.48
N GLY A 149 3.69 4.58 3.34
CA GLY A 149 2.96 3.88 2.27
C GLY A 149 2.53 2.46 2.64
N CYS A 150 2.88 1.47 1.81
CA CYS A 150 2.27 0.13 1.83
C CYS A 150 2.62 -0.75 3.03
N CYS A 151 3.78 -0.55 3.66
CA CYS A 151 4.20 -1.40 4.77
C CYS A 151 3.32 -1.21 6.00
N PHE A 152 2.72 -0.02 6.18
CA PHE A 152 1.68 0.22 7.19
C PHE A 152 0.48 -0.71 6.99
N ILE A 153 0.05 -0.86 5.74
CA ILE A 153 -1.16 -1.62 5.39
C ILE A 153 -1.01 -3.10 5.73
N GLU A 154 0.19 -3.67 5.60
CA GLU A 154 0.45 -5.07 6.00
C GLU A 154 0.86 -5.22 7.47
N ALA A 155 1.19 -4.13 8.16
CA ALA A 155 1.36 -4.13 9.61
C ALA A 155 0.01 -3.99 10.35
N ALA A 156 -0.99 -3.36 9.74
CA ALA A 156 -2.31 -3.15 10.34
C ALA A 156 -3.01 -4.44 10.84
N PRO A 157 -2.91 -5.60 10.18
CA PRO A 157 -3.47 -6.85 10.71
C PRO A 157 -2.93 -7.28 12.08
N TRP A 158 -1.72 -6.83 12.47
CA TRP A 158 -1.12 -7.12 13.79
C TRP A 158 -1.79 -6.39 14.95
N VAL A 159 -2.38 -5.22 14.71
CA VAL A 159 -3.19 -4.51 15.72
C VAL A 159 -4.65 -4.97 15.74
N GLY A 160 -5.05 -5.78 14.75
CA GLY A 160 -6.39 -6.36 14.65
C GLY A 160 -6.52 -7.70 15.39
N SER A 161 -7.76 -8.17 15.54
CA SER A 161 -8.11 -9.43 16.22
C SER A 161 -7.59 -10.69 15.52
N GLY A 162 -7.18 -10.59 14.26
CA GLY A 162 -6.65 -11.71 13.48
C GLY A 162 -5.29 -12.20 13.97
N PHE A 163 -4.31 -11.30 14.11
CA PHE A 163 -2.97 -11.67 14.58
C PHE A 163 -2.75 -11.37 16.07
N ASP A 164 -3.44 -10.35 16.61
CA ASP A 164 -3.45 -9.99 18.03
C ASP A 164 -2.05 -9.97 18.67
N MET A 165 -1.29 -8.92 18.35
CA MET A 165 0.07 -8.75 18.86
C MET A 165 0.16 -8.65 20.39
N GLU A 166 -0.93 -8.28 21.08
CA GLU A 166 -0.94 -8.11 22.54
C GLU A 166 -0.69 -9.43 23.27
N ARG A 167 -1.02 -10.57 22.66
CA ARG A 167 -0.69 -11.92 23.16
C ARG A 167 0.82 -12.18 23.29
N PHE A 168 1.62 -11.46 22.51
CA PHE A 168 3.07 -11.52 22.57
C PHE A 168 3.65 -10.51 23.58
N GLY A 169 2.79 -9.72 24.24
CA GLY A 169 3.21 -8.63 25.12
C GLY A 169 3.66 -7.39 24.37
N MET A 170 3.12 -7.19 23.16
CA MET A 170 3.45 -6.04 22.30
C MET A 170 2.36 -5.00 22.32
N LEU A 171 2.73 -3.72 22.40
CA LEU A 171 1.79 -2.59 22.38
C LEU A 171 2.27 -1.50 21.44
N ALA A 172 1.38 -0.95 20.62
CA ALA A 172 1.68 0.25 19.84
C ALA A 172 1.63 1.49 20.76
N LYS A 173 2.63 2.37 20.65
CA LYS A 173 2.72 3.61 21.42
C LYS A 173 3.00 4.79 20.50
N GLY A 174 2.25 5.88 20.69
CA GLY A 174 2.43 7.11 19.91
C GLY A 174 3.66 7.94 20.32
N SER A 175 4.14 7.80 21.56
CA SER A 175 5.29 8.55 22.08
C SER A 175 6.57 7.71 22.03
N PRO A 176 7.65 8.17 21.36
CA PRO A 176 8.92 7.46 21.35
C PRO A 176 9.56 7.33 22.73
N ARG A 177 9.28 8.25 23.66
CA ARG A 177 9.81 8.21 25.03
C ARG A 177 9.33 7.02 25.84
N HIS A 178 8.27 6.35 25.39
CA HIS A 178 7.72 5.15 26.02
C HIS A 178 7.97 3.91 25.16
N SER A 179 8.83 3.97 24.13
CA SER A 179 8.99 2.88 23.18
C SER A 179 10.42 2.33 23.19
N ASP A 180 10.54 1.02 23.13
CA ASP A 180 11.80 0.29 23.03
C ASP A 180 11.97 -0.40 21.66
N VAL A 181 10.93 -0.43 20.82
CA VAL A 181 11.02 -0.93 19.44
C VAL A 181 10.63 0.17 18.46
N LEU A 182 11.49 0.43 17.48
CA LEU A 182 11.21 1.31 16.36
C LEU A 182 11.02 0.49 15.09
N LEU A 183 9.78 0.43 14.61
CA LEU A 183 9.44 -0.25 13.37
C LEU A 183 9.40 0.74 12.21
N ILE A 184 10.35 0.63 11.29
CA ILE A 184 10.50 1.53 10.15
C ILE A 184 10.11 0.78 8.88
N GLY A 185 9.03 1.20 8.22
CA GLY A 185 8.59 0.54 7.00
C GLY A 185 8.28 1.53 5.88
N GLY A 186 8.72 1.21 4.67
CA GLY A 186 8.45 2.02 3.49
C GLY A 186 9.57 3.00 3.10
N TYR A 187 9.22 3.94 2.23
CA TYR A 187 10.16 4.86 1.58
C TYR A 187 10.73 5.94 2.51
N VAL A 188 12.06 6.04 2.55
CA VAL A 188 12.77 7.04 3.37
C VAL A 188 13.32 8.14 2.46
N THR A 189 12.74 9.34 2.57
CA THR A 189 13.30 10.57 1.97
C THR A 189 14.32 11.22 2.88
N VAL A 190 15.08 12.18 2.35
CA VAL A 190 15.92 13.07 3.17
C VAL A 190 15.09 13.76 4.27
N LYS A 191 13.91 14.30 3.93
CA LYS A 191 13.01 14.99 4.88
C LYS A 191 12.52 14.06 5.99
N THR A 192 12.21 12.82 5.63
CA THR A 192 11.73 11.77 6.54
C THR A 192 12.85 11.21 7.42
N LEU A 193 14.06 11.01 6.88
CA LEU A 193 15.21 10.52 7.64
C LEU A 193 15.48 11.39 8.87
N ARG A 194 15.44 12.72 8.72
CA ARG A 194 15.58 13.67 9.84
C ARG A 194 14.60 13.39 10.99
N ARG A 195 13.36 13.00 10.67
CA ARG A 195 12.32 12.68 11.66
C ARG A 195 12.56 11.32 12.31
N ILE A 196 12.92 10.32 11.51
CA ILE A 196 13.26 8.97 11.99
C ILE A 196 14.41 9.03 13.00
N LEU A 197 15.50 9.73 12.68
CA LEU A 197 16.65 9.85 13.58
C LEU A 197 16.25 10.54 14.90
N ARG A 198 15.46 11.62 14.83
CA ARG A 198 14.96 12.32 16.02
C ARG A 198 14.08 11.43 16.90
N ILE A 199 13.26 10.57 16.30
CA ILE A 199 12.42 9.60 17.05
C ILE A 199 13.32 8.60 17.78
N TYR A 200 14.30 8.02 17.08
CA TYR A 200 15.24 7.04 17.64
C TYR A 200 16.06 7.60 18.82
N GLU A 201 16.50 8.85 18.74
CA GLU A 201 17.21 9.55 19.83
C GLU A 201 16.35 9.80 21.06
N GLN A 202 15.02 9.91 20.89
CA GLN A 202 14.08 10.13 21.99
C GLN A 202 13.69 8.84 22.72
N MET A 203 14.05 7.68 22.19
CA MET A 203 13.72 6.39 22.76
C MET A 203 14.69 5.97 23.89
N PRO A 204 14.17 5.42 25.00
CA PRO A 204 15.00 4.86 26.08
C PRO A 204 15.74 3.58 25.64
N CYS A 205 16.84 3.26 26.32
CA CYS A 205 17.54 1.98 26.17
C CYS A 205 16.98 0.92 27.15
N PRO A 206 17.01 -0.39 26.79
CA PRO A 206 17.41 -0.94 25.49
C PRO A 206 16.42 -0.55 24.38
N LYS A 207 16.93 -0.37 23.16
CA LYS A 207 16.10 -0.07 21.98
C LYS A 207 16.51 -0.90 20.77
N TYR A 208 15.51 -1.28 19.99
CA TYR A 208 15.62 -2.17 18.85
C TYR A 208 14.99 -1.53 17.61
N VAL A 209 15.57 -1.77 16.44
CA VAL A 209 15.11 -1.22 15.18
C VAL A 209 14.80 -2.36 14.21
N ILE A 210 13.56 -2.40 13.73
CA ILE A 210 13.10 -3.39 12.76
C ILE A 210 12.75 -2.65 11.48
N THR A 211 13.28 -3.11 10.36
CA THR A 211 12.94 -2.58 9.04
C THR A 211 11.97 -3.50 8.31
N LEU A 212 10.90 -2.90 7.76
CA LEU A 212 9.83 -3.59 7.04
C LEU A 212 9.86 -3.22 5.55
N GLY A 213 10.20 -4.19 4.71
CA GLY A 213 10.28 -4.08 3.26
C GLY A 213 11.65 -3.65 2.72
N CYS A 214 11.79 -3.70 1.39
CA CYS A 214 13.04 -3.35 0.67
C CYS A 214 13.39 -1.86 0.65
N CYS A 215 12.41 -0.97 0.91
CA CYS A 215 12.60 0.48 0.85
C CYS A 215 13.60 1.03 1.89
N PRO A 216 13.51 0.71 3.20
CA PRO A 216 14.51 1.16 4.17
C PRO A 216 15.88 0.50 3.97
N VAL A 217 15.95 -0.67 3.32
CA VAL A 217 17.20 -1.41 3.10
C VAL A 217 18.00 -0.84 1.93
N ASN A 218 17.36 -0.64 0.77
CA ASN A 218 18.03 -0.22 -0.46
C ASN A 218 17.26 0.83 -1.30
N GLY A 219 16.32 1.57 -0.72
CA GLY A 219 15.46 2.48 -1.48
C GLY A 219 14.36 1.78 -2.31
N GLY A 220 14.35 0.44 -2.33
CA GLY A 220 13.34 -0.38 -3.00
C GLY A 220 13.23 -0.07 -4.50
N THR A 221 12.00 0.15 -4.99
CA THR A 221 11.74 0.50 -6.40
C THR A 221 12.21 1.92 -6.78
N TYR A 222 12.62 2.74 -5.81
CA TYR A 222 12.99 4.14 -6.00
C TYR A 222 14.49 4.38 -5.75
N TRP A 223 15.30 3.33 -5.78
CA TRP A 223 16.72 3.35 -5.43
C TRP A 223 17.55 4.36 -6.25
N ASP A 224 17.09 4.68 -7.46
CA ASP A 224 17.67 5.62 -8.42
C ASP A 224 17.00 7.00 -8.39
N SER A 225 16.09 7.26 -7.46
CA SER A 225 15.50 8.59 -7.26
C SER A 225 16.42 9.49 -6.44
N TYR A 226 16.48 10.76 -6.84
CA TYR A 226 17.38 11.77 -6.26
C TYR A 226 17.09 12.10 -4.79
N ASN A 227 15.90 11.75 -4.28
CA ASN A 227 15.47 12.05 -2.91
C ASN A 227 15.50 10.81 -1.99
N THR A 228 15.99 9.67 -2.46
CA THR A 228 15.93 8.39 -1.75
C THR A 228 17.13 8.14 -0.84
N ILE A 229 16.86 7.66 0.37
CA ILE A 229 17.89 7.07 1.23
C ILE A 229 18.02 5.57 0.91
N ASN A 230 19.14 5.18 0.31
CA ASN A 230 19.41 3.82 -0.15
C ASN A 230 20.07 2.90 0.90
N ASN A 231 20.37 3.41 2.09
CA ASN A 231 20.92 2.59 3.15
C ASN A 231 20.65 3.24 4.50
N LEU A 232 19.61 2.76 5.19
CA LEU A 232 19.30 3.28 6.52
C LEU A 232 20.37 2.92 7.57
N GLU A 233 21.04 1.77 7.43
CA GLU A 233 22.12 1.34 8.35
C GLU A 233 23.34 2.28 8.36
N LYS A 234 23.49 3.15 7.34
CA LYS A 234 24.52 4.20 7.34
C LYS A 234 24.27 5.23 8.45
N TYR A 235 23.01 5.44 8.85
CA TYR A 235 22.61 6.53 9.74
C TYR A 235 22.19 6.08 11.12
N MET A 236 21.74 4.83 11.27
CA MET A 236 21.26 4.28 12.54
C MET A 236 21.38 2.75 12.57
N PRO A 237 21.46 2.12 13.74
CA PRO A 237 21.44 0.66 13.83
C PRO A 237 20.11 0.07 13.34
N VAL A 238 20.19 -1.10 12.69
CA VAL A 238 19.02 -1.93 12.31
C VAL A 238 19.25 -3.36 12.82
N ASP A 239 18.38 -3.86 13.68
CA ASP A 239 18.53 -5.19 14.30
C ASP A 239 17.92 -6.31 13.46
N ILE A 240 16.77 -6.06 12.81
CA ILE A 240 16.05 -7.04 12.00
C ILE A 240 15.60 -6.41 10.69
N MET A 241 15.71 -7.17 9.60
CA MET A 241 15.22 -6.79 8.28
C MET A 241 14.23 -7.82 7.76
N ILE A 242 13.05 -7.36 7.37
CA ILE A 242 12.01 -8.18 6.76
C ILE A 242 11.90 -7.78 5.29
N ALA A 243 12.32 -8.66 4.39
CA ALA A 243 12.24 -8.37 2.95
C ALA A 243 10.80 -8.52 2.42
N GLY A 244 10.43 -7.65 1.48
CA GLY A 244 9.09 -7.61 0.89
C GLY A 244 8.77 -6.29 0.22
N CYS A 245 7.69 -6.24 -0.57
CA CYS A 245 7.19 -4.99 -1.14
C CYS A 245 5.68 -5.03 -1.42
N PRO A 246 4.83 -4.75 -0.41
CA PRO A 246 5.15 -4.89 1.02
C PRO A 246 5.32 -6.37 1.42
N PRO A 247 6.06 -6.68 2.50
CA PRO A 247 6.02 -8.02 3.10
C PRO A 247 4.62 -8.29 3.66
N ARG A 248 4.16 -9.55 3.56
CA ARG A 248 2.88 -9.95 4.18
C ARG A 248 2.94 -9.84 5.72
N PRO A 249 1.80 -9.96 6.43
CA PRO A 249 1.79 -9.89 7.89
C PRO A 249 2.53 -11.07 8.55
N GLU A 250 2.60 -12.24 7.91
CA GLU A 250 3.17 -13.47 8.49
C GLU A 250 4.67 -13.34 8.85
N PRO A 251 5.55 -12.82 7.98
CA PRO A 251 6.95 -12.53 8.31
C PRO A 251 7.16 -11.62 9.53
N ILE A 252 6.24 -10.70 9.83
CA ILE A 252 6.34 -9.83 11.01
C ILE A 252 6.33 -10.67 12.28
N GLY A 253 5.52 -11.72 12.34
CA GLY A 253 5.46 -12.60 13.52
C GLY A 253 6.71 -13.42 13.72
N LEU A 254 7.33 -13.87 12.61
CA LEU A 254 8.63 -14.54 12.70
C LEU A 254 9.69 -13.59 13.26
N ALA A 255 9.71 -12.33 12.80
CA ALA A 255 10.61 -11.31 13.33
C ALA A 255 10.37 -11.03 14.82
N VAL A 256 9.12 -10.99 15.27
CA VAL A 256 8.76 -10.85 16.69
C VAL A 256 9.33 -12.00 17.51
N VAL A 257 9.11 -13.25 17.11
CA VAL A 257 9.62 -14.41 17.86
C VAL A 257 11.15 -14.43 17.88
N LEU A 258 11.81 -14.07 16.77
CA LEU A 258 13.26 -13.91 16.72
C LEU A 258 13.75 -12.82 17.69
N ALA A 259 13.07 -11.67 17.75
CA ALA A 259 13.40 -10.61 18.70
C ALA A 259 13.23 -11.06 20.16
N MET A 260 12.12 -11.73 20.49
CA MET A 260 11.88 -12.27 21.83
C MET A 260 12.99 -13.25 22.25
N ASN A 261 13.35 -14.18 21.36
CA ASN A 261 14.42 -15.14 21.62
C ASN A 261 15.77 -14.44 21.80
N ALA A 262 16.10 -13.46 20.94
CA ALA A 262 17.34 -12.70 21.08
C ALA A 262 17.42 -12.01 22.46
N VAL A 263 16.37 -11.32 22.89
CA VAL A 263 16.32 -10.67 24.21
C VAL A 263 16.44 -11.67 25.35
N GLN A 264 15.76 -12.82 25.26
CA GLN A 264 15.86 -13.90 26.24
C GLN A 264 17.28 -14.46 26.38
N SER A 265 18.04 -14.49 25.28
CA SER A 265 19.45 -14.90 25.27
C SER A 265 20.43 -13.84 25.81
N GLY A 266 19.95 -12.61 26.05
CA GLY A 266 20.75 -11.52 26.59
C GLY A 266 21.03 -10.36 25.64
N TYR A 267 20.42 -10.33 24.45
CA TYR A 267 20.60 -9.25 23.49
C TYR A 267 19.86 -7.96 23.90
N MET A 268 20.54 -6.82 23.82
CA MET A 268 20.00 -5.52 24.30
C MET A 268 19.96 -4.45 23.20
N GLY A 269 20.09 -4.85 21.93
CA GLY A 269 20.16 -3.95 20.77
C GLY A 269 21.60 -3.72 20.31
N LYS A 270 21.76 -3.25 19.07
CA LYS A 270 23.05 -2.77 18.55
C LYS A 270 23.49 -1.51 19.30
N GLU A 271 24.81 -1.26 19.33
CA GLU A 271 25.35 -0.01 19.88
C GLU A 271 24.75 1.21 19.19
N GLU A 272 24.39 2.21 20.00
CA GLU A 272 23.83 3.46 19.50
C GLU A 272 24.87 4.24 18.69
N LYS A 273 24.67 4.29 17.38
CA LYS A 273 25.47 5.06 16.42
C LYS A 273 24.54 5.80 15.49
N VAL A 274 24.30 7.08 15.78
CA VAL A 274 23.52 7.99 14.91
C VAL A 274 24.49 8.87 14.14
N ASN A 275 24.56 8.70 12.82
CA ASN A 275 25.42 9.52 11.97
C ASN A 275 24.65 10.75 11.46
N LYS A 276 25.12 11.95 11.83
CA LYS A 276 24.59 13.25 11.39
C LYS A 276 25.62 14.12 10.67
N GLU A 277 26.75 13.55 10.23
CA GLU A 277 27.86 14.31 9.62
C GLU A 277 27.45 15.00 8.30
N GLU A 278 26.35 14.57 7.68
CA GLU A 278 25.84 15.19 6.46
C GLU A 278 24.95 16.40 6.80
N GLY A 279 25.38 17.60 6.40
CA GLY A 279 24.73 18.87 6.75
C GLY A 279 23.27 19.02 6.32
N PHE A 280 22.77 18.15 5.42
CA PHE A 280 21.35 18.11 5.11
C PHE A 280 20.50 17.42 6.18
N LEU A 281 21.06 16.88 7.26
CA LEU A 281 20.33 16.18 8.31
C LEU A 281 19.81 17.11 9.42
N GLU A 282 20.10 18.41 9.35
CA GLU A 282 19.55 19.41 10.26
C GLU A 282 18.03 19.54 10.08
N VAL A 283 17.28 19.46 11.18
CA VAL A 283 15.85 19.75 11.20
C VAL A 283 15.70 21.28 11.20
N PRO A 284 15.05 21.88 10.20
CA PRO A 284 14.85 23.33 10.17
C PRO A 284 14.13 23.79 11.44
N SER A 285 14.65 24.83 12.08
CA SER A 285 13.89 25.56 13.10
C SER A 285 12.71 26.25 12.42
N VAL A 286 11.51 26.07 12.95
CA VAL A 286 10.35 26.85 12.52
C VAL A 286 10.48 28.21 13.20
N GLU A 287 10.79 29.26 12.45
CA GLU A 287 10.74 30.63 12.95
C GLU A 287 9.28 31.00 13.21
N GLU A 288 8.93 31.21 14.48
CA GLU A 288 7.59 31.63 14.89
C GLU A 288 7.47 33.14 14.76
N SER A 289 6.58 33.62 13.88
CA SER A 289 6.01 34.96 14.04
C SER A 289 5.10 34.92 15.25
N ARG A 290 5.54 35.48 16.38
CA ARG A 290 4.74 35.56 17.60
C ARG A 290 3.91 36.84 17.57
N GLU A 291 2.76 36.77 16.91
CA GLU A 291 1.67 37.69 17.21
C GLU A 291 0.98 37.23 18.50
N GLU A 292 0.58 38.18 19.34
CA GLU A 292 0.01 37.87 20.65
C GLU A 292 -1.32 37.10 20.47
N GLY A 293 -1.38 35.86 20.95
CA GLY A 293 -2.58 35.01 20.86
C GLY A 293 -2.61 34.01 19.70
N GLU A 294 -1.66 34.07 18.77
CA GLU A 294 -1.55 33.11 17.65
C GLU A 294 -0.45 32.07 17.87
N TYR A 295 -0.76 30.80 17.58
CA TYR A 295 0.18 29.69 17.67
C TYR A 295 0.24 28.90 16.37
N THR A 296 1.42 28.40 16.00
CA THR A 296 1.57 27.45 14.88
C THR A 296 1.78 26.05 15.41
N ILE A 297 0.88 25.13 15.08
CA ILE A 297 0.94 23.73 15.50
C ILE A 297 1.25 22.84 14.28
N PRO A 298 2.32 22.03 14.32
CA PRO A 298 2.57 21.03 13.28
C PRO A 298 1.67 19.80 13.50
N PHE A 299 1.05 19.32 12.43
CA PHE A 299 0.28 18.08 12.39
C PHE A 299 0.97 17.09 11.45
N GLY A 300 1.82 16.25 12.04
CA GLY A 300 2.63 15.27 11.32
C GLY A 300 4.09 15.67 11.16
N PRO A 301 4.87 14.93 10.35
CA PRO A 301 4.51 13.66 9.71
C PRO A 301 4.49 12.47 10.70
N GLN A 302 4.86 12.67 11.97
CA GLN A 302 4.76 11.66 13.02
C GLN A 302 3.65 12.06 14.01
N HIS A 303 2.41 11.83 13.62
CA HIS A 303 1.24 12.00 14.47
C HIS A 303 0.21 10.90 14.14
N PRO A 304 -0.45 10.25 15.13
CA PRO A 304 -1.36 9.13 14.87
C PRO A 304 -2.46 9.44 13.84
N ALA A 305 -2.93 10.68 13.80
CA ALA A 305 -3.96 11.11 12.86
C ALA A 305 -3.44 11.72 11.55
N SER A 306 -2.16 12.12 11.44
CA SER A 306 -1.66 12.74 10.20
C SER A 306 -1.31 11.71 9.13
N GLY A 307 -1.03 10.46 9.53
CA GLY A 307 -0.27 9.56 8.68
C GLY A 307 1.04 10.23 8.28
N ASN A 308 1.42 10.13 7.01
CA ASN A 308 2.78 10.46 6.55
C ASN A 308 2.88 11.85 5.91
N PHE A 309 1.90 12.70 6.20
CA PHE A 309 1.78 14.05 5.67
C PHE A 309 1.90 15.06 6.80
N ASP A 310 2.30 16.28 6.46
CA ASP A 310 2.55 17.34 7.42
C ASP A 310 1.72 18.56 7.03
N VAL A 311 1.05 19.15 8.01
CA VAL A 311 0.25 20.36 7.83
C VAL A 311 0.56 21.30 8.98
N TYR A 312 0.84 22.56 8.68
CA TYR A 312 0.97 23.59 9.70
C TYR A 312 -0.36 24.30 9.88
N PHE A 313 -0.86 24.31 11.11
CA PHE A 313 -2.07 25.05 11.47
C PHE A 313 -1.69 26.30 12.24
N LYS A 314 -2.10 27.47 11.77
CA LYS A 314 -2.14 28.67 12.59
C LYS A 314 -3.47 28.69 13.34
N VAL A 315 -3.41 28.82 14.66
CA VAL A 315 -4.58 28.77 15.53
C VAL A 315 -4.65 30.01 16.44
N GLU A 316 -5.86 30.47 16.70
CA GLU A 316 -6.18 31.46 17.73
C GLU A 316 -7.05 30.75 18.78
N GLY A 317 -6.49 30.50 19.97
CA GLY A 317 -7.10 29.60 20.94
C GLY A 317 -7.27 28.19 20.37
N GLU A 318 -8.52 27.73 20.23
CA GLU A 318 -8.87 26.41 19.67
C GLU A 318 -9.33 26.45 18.21
N ARG A 319 -9.38 27.64 17.59
CA ARG A 319 -9.90 27.82 16.22
C ARG A 319 -8.77 27.93 15.22
N VAL A 320 -8.93 27.25 14.09
CA VAL A 320 -7.97 27.27 12.99
C VAL A 320 -8.16 28.55 12.17
N LYS A 321 -7.13 29.40 12.10
CA LYS A 321 -7.09 30.58 11.23
C LYS A 321 -6.67 30.24 9.82
N SER A 322 -5.68 29.35 9.69
CA SER A 322 -5.22 28.89 8.39
C SER A 322 -4.51 27.56 8.50
N ALA A 323 -4.59 26.80 7.42
CA ALA A 323 -3.87 25.55 7.26
C ALA A 323 -2.92 25.66 6.06
N ARG A 324 -1.66 25.26 6.26
CA ARG A 324 -0.63 25.24 5.23
C ARG A 324 -0.09 23.82 5.05
N PRO A 325 -0.54 23.09 4.02
CA PRO A 325 0.01 21.78 3.69
C PRO A 325 1.53 21.86 3.41
N ASN A 326 2.30 20.89 3.89
CA ASN A 326 3.75 20.82 3.75
C ASN A 326 4.18 19.51 3.03
N PRO A 327 4.00 19.43 1.70
CA PRO A 327 4.28 18.22 0.93
C PRO A 327 5.77 17.86 0.86
N GLY A 328 6.04 16.70 0.25
CA GLY A 328 7.38 16.22 -0.07
C GLY A 328 7.98 15.19 0.89
N TYR A 329 7.23 14.77 1.92
CA TYR A 329 7.66 13.68 2.81
C TYR A 329 7.63 12.31 2.10
N LEU A 330 6.79 12.18 1.08
CA LEU A 330 6.64 11.01 0.24
C LEU A 330 6.92 11.27 -1.24
N HIS A 331 7.59 12.39 -1.58
CA HIS A 331 8.06 12.66 -2.94
C HIS A 331 9.12 11.66 -3.34
N ARG A 332 8.74 10.75 -4.25
CA ARG A 332 9.58 9.67 -4.79
C ARG A 332 10.10 9.98 -6.19
N GLY A 333 9.59 11.03 -6.84
CA GLY A 333 9.91 11.36 -8.23
C GLY A 333 9.32 10.36 -9.23
N PHE A 334 8.06 9.95 -9.04
CA PHE A 334 7.44 8.88 -9.84
C PHE A 334 7.48 9.18 -11.33
N GLU A 335 7.08 10.40 -11.70
CA GLU A 335 7.03 10.85 -13.09
C GLU A 335 8.41 10.81 -13.74
N LYS A 336 9.47 11.13 -12.99
CA LYS A 336 10.85 11.09 -13.48
C LYS A 336 11.37 9.66 -13.60
N LEU A 337 11.10 8.82 -12.59
CA LEU A 337 11.49 7.41 -12.59
C LEU A 337 10.86 6.64 -13.77
N MET A 338 9.65 7.04 -14.17
CA MET A 338 8.97 6.46 -15.33
C MET A 338 9.70 6.70 -16.64
N GLU A 339 10.34 7.85 -16.82
CA GLU A 339 11.11 8.20 -18.03
C GLU A 339 12.36 7.31 -18.21
N TYR A 340 12.88 6.73 -17.12
CA TYR A 340 14.07 5.87 -17.12
C TYR A 340 13.77 4.38 -17.25
N ARG A 341 12.49 3.99 -17.20
CA ARG A 341 12.04 2.60 -17.20
C ARG A 341 11.25 2.32 -18.45
N THR A 342 11.26 1.07 -18.89
CA THR A 342 10.45 0.70 -20.06
C THR A 342 8.96 0.83 -19.75
N TRP A 343 8.15 0.94 -20.81
CA TRP A 343 6.69 0.92 -20.70
C TRP A 343 6.17 -0.23 -19.82
N TRP A 344 6.85 -1.38 -19.92
CA TRP A 344 6.52 -2.61 -19.19
C TRP A 344 7.02 -2.63 -17.76
N GLN A 345 8.20 -2.05 -17.53
CA GLN A 345 8.72 -1.93 -16.19
C GLN A 345 7.75 -1.06 -15.38
N ASN A 346 7.34 0.11 -15.86
CA ASN A 346 6.52 1.10 -15.15
C ASN A 346 5.22 0.59 -14.48
N ILE A 347 4.57 -0.43 -15.03
CA ILE A 347 4.17 -1.66 -14.30
C ILE A 347 4.11 -1.57 -12.77
N MET A 348 5.30 -1.71 -12.20
CA MET A 348 5.49 -1.79 -10.76
C MET A 348 5.36 -0.43 -10.06
N LEU A 349 5.56 0.71 -10.72
CA LEU A 349 5.58 2.03 -10.10
C LEU A 349 4.18 2.61 -9.95
N VAL A 350 3.30 2.39 -10.94
CA VAL A 350 1.99 3.07 -11.00
C VAL A 350 1.13 2.84 -9.76
N GLN A 351 1.05 1.60 -9.27
CA GLN A 351 0.24 1.24 -8.10
C GLN A 351 0.79 1.79 -6.79
N ARG A 352 2.06 2.22 -6.79
CA ARG A 352 2.73 2.76 -5.61
C ARG A 352 2.44 4.23 -5.40
N VAL A 353 1.89 4.92 -6.40
CA VAL A 353 1.46 6.33 -6.33
C VAL A 353 0.35 6.47 -5.30
N CYS A 354 -0.70 5.64 -5.40
CA CYS A 354 -1.66 5.49 -4.31
C CYS A 354 -1.81 4.02 -3.90
N VAL A 355 -1.15 3.66 -2.80
CA VAL A 355 -1.12 2.29 -2.28
C VAL A 355 -2.49 1.81 -1.79
N LEU A 356 -3.41 2.74 -1.58
CA LEU A 356 -4.77 2.50 -1.11
C LEU A 356 -5.71 2.08 -2.24
N ASP A 357 -5.37 2.35 -3.50
CA ASP A 357 -6.19 2.08 -4.68
C ASP A 357 -5.29 1.80 -5.89
N GLY A 358 -4.51 0.72 -5.83
CA GLY A 358 -3.48 0.43 -6.84
C GLY A 358 -4.06 0.09 -8.22
N ALA A 359 -5.22 -0.57 -8.26
CA ALA A 359 -5.82 -1.07 -9.50
C ALA A 359 -6.19 0.07 -10.46
N SER A 360 -6.79 1.16 -9.95
CA SER A 360 -7.19 2.31 -10.77
C SER A 360 -5.99 2.99 -11.45
N TYR A 361 -4.86 3.10 -10.75
CA TYR A 361 -3.62 3.64 -11.32
C TYR A 361 -3.01 2.72 -12.37
N GLU A 362 -3.12 1.41 -12.15
CA GLU A 362 -2.72 0.43 -13.14
C GLU A 362 -3.55 0.54 -14.43
N LEU A 363 -4.88 0.63 -14.30
CA LEU A 363 -5.79 0.76 -15.44
C LEU A 363 -5.58 2.05 -16.22
N SER A 364 -5.47 3.19 -15.52
CA SER A 364 -5.25 4.48 -16.17
C SER A 364 -3.95 4.49 -16.98
N TYR A 365 -2.85 4.00 -16.40
CA TYR A 365 -1.56 3.90 -17.09
C TYR A 365 -1.61 2.92 -18.27
N ILE A 366 -2.13 1.70 -18.06
CA ILE A 366 -2.17 0.68 -19.11
C ILE A 366 -3.08 1.09 -20.26
N GLY A 367 -4.25 1.67 -19.99
CA GLY A 367 -5.14 2.13 -21.04
C GLY A 367 -4.54 3.29 -21.85
N ALA A 368 -3.75 4.16 -21.23
CA ALA A 368 -2.95 5.16 -21.97
C ALA A 368 -1.90 4.47 -22.87
N VAL A 369 -1.15 3.49 -22.34
CA VAL A 369 -0.16 2.72 -23.13
C VAL A 369 -0.81 1.97 -24.30
N GLU A 370 -1.96 1.33 -24.07
CA GLU A 370 -2.70 0.57 -25.09
C GLU A 370 -3.27 1.48 -26.18
N LYS A 371 -3.80 2.66 -25.82
CA LYS A 371 -4.23 3.68 -26.78
C LYS A 371 -3.08 4.15 -27.66
N LEU A 372 -1.91 4.41 -27.08
CA LEU A 372 -0.72 4.83 -27.82
C LEU A 372 -0.19 3.72 -28.73
N ALA A 373 -0.24 2.46 -28.28
CA ALA A 373 0.13 1.32 -29.11
C ALA A 373 -0.93 1.00 -30.18
N GLY A 374 -2.17 1.43 -30.00
CA GLY A 374 -3.30 1.05 -30.85
C GLY A 374 -3.68 -0.42 -30.68
N VAL A 375 -3.67 -0.92 -29.44
CA VAL A 375 -4.07 -2.29 -29.09
C VAL A 375 -5.48 -2.29 -28.52
N GLU A 376 -6.33 -3.19 -29.01
CA GLU A 376 -7.63 -3.48 -28.42
C GLU A 376 -7.58 -4.86 -27.75
N VAL A 377 -7.90 -4.89 -26.46
CA VAL A 377 -7.94 -6.12 -25.67
C VAL A 377 -9.29 -6.81 -25.77
N SER A 378 -9.31 -8.12 -25.48
CA SER A 378 -10.55 -8.91 -25.53
C SER A 378 -11.57 -8.43 -24.48
N ARG A 379 -12.86 -8.69 -24.71
CA ARG A 379 -13.90 -8.36 -23.73
C ARG A 379 -13.65 -9.05 -22.37
N ARG A 380 -13.12 -10.28 -22.37
CA ARG A 380 -12.75 -11.00 -21.13
C ARG A 380 -11.74 -10.21 -20.29
N VAL A 381 -10.70 -9.65 -20.92
CA VAL A 381 -9.72 -8.79 -20.24
C VAL A 381 -10.40 -7.58 -19.60
N LYS A 382 -11.29 -6.92 -20.33
CA LYS A 382 -12.01 -5.75 -19.82
C LYS A 382 -12.82 -6.08 -18.56
N TYR A 383 -13.52 -7.22 -18.55
CA TYR A 383 -14.26 -7.69 -17.36
C TYR A 383 -13.35 -8.01 -16.17
N LEU A 384 -12.21 -8.69 -16.40
CA LEU A 384 -11.25 -9.01 -15.33
C LEU A 384 -10.68 -7.73 -14.68
N ARG A 385 -10.40 -6.72 -15.50
CA ARG A 385 -9.96 -5.39 -15.07
C ARG A 385 -11.00 -4.68 -14.21
N THR A 386 -12.26 -4.69 -14.64
CA THR A 386 -13.37 -4.13 -13.86
C THR A 386 -13.53 -4.83 -12.52
N ILE A 387 -13.46 -6.16 -12.48
CA ILE A 387 -13.54 -6.94 -11.23
C ILE A 387 -12.40 -6.57 -10.27
N GLN A 388 -11.15 -6.50 -10.77
CA GLN A 388 -10.01 -6.06 -9.96
C GLN A 388 -10.22 -4.64 -9.41
N ALA A 389 -10.65 -3.70 -10.25
CA ALA A 389 -10.83 -2.30 -9.87
C ALA A 389 -11.88 -2.14 -8.75
N GLU A 390 -13.03 -2.81 -8.88
CA GLU A 390 -14.10 -2.69 -7.89
C GLU A 390 -13.78 -3.43 -6.58
N LEU A 391 -13.08 -4.58 -6.62
CA LEU A 391 -12.53 -5.19 -5.41
C LEU A 391 -11.51 -4.26 -4.72
N CYS A 392 -10.69 -3.56 -5.50
CA CYS A 392 -9.75 -2.56 -4.97
C CYS A 392 -10.48 -1.32 -4.40
N ARG A 393 -11.58 -0.90 -5.00
CA ARG A 393 -12.43 0.19 -4.49
C ARG A 393 -13.05 -0.16 -3.13
N ILE A 394 -13.61 -1.37 -3.00
CA ILE A 394 -14.18 -1.87 -1.74
C ILE A 394 -13.14 -1.83 -0.62
N GLN A 395 -11.96 -2.42 -0.83
CA GLN A 395 -10.92 -2.43 0.23
C GLN A 395 -10.40 -1.03 0.57
N SER A 396 -10.40 -0.09 -0.39
CA SER A 396 -10.00 1.31 -0.16
C SER A 396 -11.01 2.00 0.75
N HIS A 397 -12.31 1.84 0.48
CA HIS A 397 -13.37 2.44 1.28
C HIS A 397 -13.44 1.84 2.68
N LEU A 398 -13.25 0.52 2.85
CA LEU A 398 -13.17 -0.12 4.16
C LEU A 398 -12.02 0.43 5.01
N LEU A 399 -10.85 0.67 4.38
CA LEU A 399 -9.74 1.32 5.06
C LEU A 399 -10.11 2.73 5.52
N ASN A 400 -10.72 3.54 4.64
CA ASN A 400 -11.15 4.90 4.95
C ASN A 400 -12.19 4.95 6.09
N LEU A 401 -13.17 4.03 6.09
CA LEU A 401 -14.15 3.91 7.17
C LEU A 401 -13.48 3.63 8.52
N GLY A 402 -12.45 2.78 8.54
CA GLY A 402 -11.64 2.58 9.73
C GLY A 402 -10.91 3.85 10.15
N LEU A 403 -10.27 4.57 9.22
CA LEU A 403 -9.51 5.80 9.52
C LEU A 403 -10.39 6.92 10.08
N ILE A 404 -11.54 7.19 9.47
CA ILE A 404 -12.48 8.21 10.00
C ILE A 404 -13.13 7.76 11.32
N GLY A 405 -13.39 6.45 11.48
CA GLY A 405 -13.82 5.88 12.76
C GLY A 405 -12.78 6.12 13.87
N GLY A 406 -11.50 5.86 13.60
CA GLY A 406 -10.42 6.15 14.54
C GLY A 406 -10.27 7.65 14.83
N ALA A 407 -10.43 8.51 13.82
CA ALA A 407 -10.35 9.96 13.98
C ALA A 407 -11.44 10.55 14.90
N THR A 408 -12.61 9.91 14.96
CA THR A 408 -13.69 10.27 15.89
C THR A 408 -13.53 9.66 17.29
N GLY A 409 -12.53 8.77 17.48
CA GLY A 409 -12.26 8.05 18.74
C GLY A 409 -12.85 6.64 18.80
N PHE A 410 -13.48 6.14 17.73
CA PHE A 410 -14.10 4.82 17.68
C PHE A 410 -13.13 3.71 17.23
N ASP A 411 -12.26 3.29 18.14
CA ASP A 411 -11.25 2.25 17.89
C ASP A 411 -11.85 0.89 17.50
N THR A 412 -13.05 0.55 17.99
CA THR A 412 -13.78 -0.67 17.59
C THR A 412 -14.09 -0.70 16.09
N MET A 413 -14.46 0.45 15.50
CA MET A 413 -14.77 0.55 14.08
C MET A 413 -13.53 0.27 13.22
N VAL A 414 -12.37 0.76 13.66
CA VAL A 414 -11.07 0.50 13.01
C VAL A 414 -10.85 -1.01 12.88
N ARG A 415 -10.97 -1.73 14.00
CA ARG A 415 -10.70 -3.17 14.06
C ARG A 415 -11.64 -3.98 13.19
N ILE A 416 -12.94 -3.69 13.22
CA ILE A 416 -13.94 -4.42 12.42
C ILE A 416 -13.73 -4.14 10.93
N ALA A 417 -13.65 -2.87 10.52
CA ALA A 417 -13.51 -2.50 9.12
C ALA A 417 -12.22 -3.06 8.49
N TRP A 418 -11.12 -3.04 9.22
CA TRP A 418 -9.85 -3.57 8.73
C TRP A 418 -9.80 -5.11 8.76
N GLY A 419 -10.51 -5.76 9.69
CA GLY A 419 -10.70 -7.21 9.67
C GLY A 419 -11.51 -7.67 8.45
N ASP A 420 -12.60 -6.97 8.14
CA ASP A 420 -13.43 -7.27 6.96
C ASP A 420 -12.67 -7.01 5.65
N ARG A 421 -11.81 -5.97 5.64
CA ARG A 421 -10.93 -5.66 4.52
C ARG A 421 -9.99 -6.82 4.17
N GLU A 422 -9.50 -7.60 5.13
CA GLU A 422 -8.63 -8.76 4.86
C GLU A 422 -9.32 -9.80 3.98
N ARG A 423 -10.64 -9.95 4.09
CA ARG A 423 -11.42 -10.90 3.28
C ARG A 423 -11.41 -10.48 1.80
N ILE A 424 -11.50 -9.19 1.53
CA ILE A 424 -11.40 -8.63 0.17
C ILE A 424 -9.97 -8.69 -0.36
N LEU A 425 -8.97 -8.43 0.47
CA LEU A 425 -7.56 -8.59 0.08
C LEU A 425 -7.22 -10.04 -0.28
N LEU A 426 -7.83 -11.02 0.38
CA LEU A 426 -7.66 -12.43 0.03
C LEU A 426 -8.21 -12.74 -1.37
N LEU A 427 -9.36 -12.17 -1.76
CA LEU A 427 -9.89 -12.30 -3.12
C LEU A 427 -8.95 -11.66 -4.15
N LEU A 428 -8.45 -10.45 -3.86
CA LEU A 428 -7.47 -9.77 -4.72
C LEU A 428 -6.18 -10.59 -4.87
N GLU A 429 -5.70 -11.21 -3.79
CA GLU A 429 -4.53 -12.07 -3.85
C GLU A 429 -4.78 -13.33 -4.68
N LYS A 430 -5.93 -14.00 -4.50
CA LYS A 430 -6.32 -15.15 -5.33
C LYS A 430 -6.37 -14.78 -6.81
N LEU A 431 -6.92 -13.60 -7.14
CA LEU A 431 -7.06 -13.11 -8.50
C LEU A 431 -5.72 -12.69 -9.13
N THR A 432 -4.87 -11.99 -8.39
CA THR A 432 -3.75 -11.23 -8.96
C THR A 432 -2.37 -11.72 -8.51
N GLY A 433 -2.30 -12.45 -7.39
CA GLY A 433 -1.07 -12.88 -6.73
C GLY A 433 -0.40 -11.84 -5.85
N GLY A 434 -0.97 -10.65 -5.74
CA GLY A 434 -0.56 -9.64 -4.77
C GLY A 434 -1.74 -9.22 -3.90
N ARG A 435 -1.49 -8.91 -2.63
CA ARG A 435 -2.50 -8.32 -1.74
C ARG A 435 -2.72 -6.85 -2.05
N ILE A 436 -1.62 -6.09 -2.06
CA ILE A 436 -1.64 -4.63 -2.25
C ILE A 436 -1.22 -4.24 -3.67
N TYR A 437 -0.03 -4.68 -4.10
CA TYR A 437 0.45 -4.42 -5.45
C TYR A 437 0.14 -5.61 -6.34
N HIS A 438 -0.94 -5.49 -7.11
CA HIS A 438 -1.50 -6.56 -7.94
C HIS A 438 -0.61 -6.88 -9.12
N ILE A 439 -0.02 -5.85 -9.74
CA ILE A 439 0.80 -5.90 -10.98
C ILE A 439 0.20 -6.92 -11.95
N TYR A 440 -1.11 -6.79 -12.17
CA TYR A 440 -1.95 -7.78 -12.83
C TYR A 440 -2.22 -7.40 -14.27
N ASN A 441 -2.40 -6.10 -14.52
CA ASN A 441 -2.61 -5.56 -15.85
C ASN A 441 -1.26 -5.37 -16.51
N ILE A 442 -1.16 -5.85 -17.74
CA ILE A 442 0.02 -5.71 -18.59
C ILE A 442 -0.43 -5.10 -19.91
N PRO A 443 0.41 -4.34 -20.64
CA PRO A 443 -0.01 -3.74 -21.89
C PRO A 443 -0.46 -4.83 -22.87
N GLY A 444 -1.72 -4.78 -23.30
CA GLY A 444 -2.35 -5.79 -24.15
C GLY A 444 -3.12 -6.89 -23.41
N GLY A 445 -3.24 -6.84 -22.07
CA GLY A 445 -4.00 -7.86 -21.35
C GLY A 445 -3.87 -7.89 -19.83
N VAL A 446 -3.99 -9.10 -19.28
CA VAL A 446 -3.79 -9.43 -17.86
C VAL A 446 -2.90 -10.66 -17.73
N ARG A 447 -2.23 -10.82 -16.57
CA ARG A 447 -1.28 -11.92 -16.36
C ARG A 447 -1.91 -13.29 -16.21
N ARG A 448 -3.11 -13.38 -15.63
CA ARG A 448 -3.75 -14.65 -15.27
C ARG A 448 -5.27 -14.53 -15.31
N ASP A 449 -5.94 -15.67 -15.44
CA ASP A 449 -7.41 -15.73 -15.45
C ASP A 449 -7.99 -15.82 -14.04
N LEU A 450 -9.33 -15.83 -13.93
CA LEU A 450 -10.05 -16.18 -12.71
C LEU A 450 -9.59 -17.57 -12.21
N PRO A 451 -9.26 -17.71 -10.91
CA PRO A 451 -8.98 -19.02 -10.35
C PRO A 451 -10.25 -19.87 -10.27
N LEU A 452 -10.08 -21.18 -10.09
CA LEU A 452 -11.19 -22.11 -9.89
C LEU A 452 -12.03 -21.68 -8.67
N ASN A 453 -13.36 -21.78 -8.78
CA ASN A 453 -14.33 -21.44 -7.73
C ASN A 453 -14.33 -19.96 -7.28
N PHE A 454 -13.65 -19.05 -7.98
CA PHE A 454 -13.60 -17.63 -7.59
C PHE A 454 -14.98 -16.99 -7.43
N LYS A 455 -15.93 -17.36 -8.29
CA LYS A 455 -17.30 -16.84 -8.25
C LYS A 455 -18.03 -17.24 -6.96
N ASP A 456 -17.86 -18.47 -6.51
CA ASP A 456 -18.48 -18.97 -5.29
C ASP A 456 -17.83 -18.37 -4.05
N ASP A 457 -16.49 -18.26 -4.07
CA ASP A 457 -15.75 -17.52 -3.05
C ASP A 457 -16.26 -16.08 -2.94
N PHE A 458 -16.35 -15.35 -4.06
CA PHE A 458 -16.87 -13.98 -4.07
C PHE A 458 -18.30 -13.91 -3.53
N LYS A 459 -19.21 -14.79 -3.95
CA LYS A 459 -20.61 -14.80 -3.46
C LYS A 459 -20.69 -15.01 -1.95
N LYS A 460 -19.85 -15.87 -1.39
CA LYS A 460 -19.73 -16.05 0.07
C LYS A 460 -19.29 -14.76 0.76
N GLU A 461 -18.26 -14.12 0.22
CA GLU A 461 -17.71 -12.89 0.77
C GLU A 461 -18.69 -11.72 0.66
N MET A 462 -19.36 -11.57 -0.48
CA MET A 462 -20.42 -10.58 -0.69
C MET A 462 -21.57 -10.73 0.31
N LYS A 463 -22.09 -11.95 0.50
CA LYS A 463 -23.18 -12.21 1.47
C LYS A 463 -22.79 -11.84 2.89
N TYR A 464 -21.52 -12.04 3.26
CA TYR A 464 -21.01 -11.61 4.54
C TYR A 464 -20.91 -10.09 4.61
N MET A 465 -20.32 -9.45 3.60
CA MET A 465 -20.15 -8.00 3.56
C MET A 465 -21.48 -7.26 3.63
N LEU A 466 -22.50 -7.69 2.88
CA LEU A 466 -23.84 -7.09 2.94
C LEU A 466 -24.42 -7.08 4.36
N LYS A 467 -24.12 -8.09 5.19
CA LYS A 467 -24.53 -8.09 6.61
C LYS A 467 -23.67 -7.17 7.47
N GLN A 468 -22.38 -7.05 7.16
CA GLN A 468 -21.49 -6.11 7.87
C GLN A 468 -21.83 -4.66 7.57
N LEU A 469 -22.36 -4.37 6.39
CA LEU A 469 -22.88 -3.06 6.03
C LEU A 469 -24.00 -2.60 6.98
N ASP A 470 -24.93 -3.48 7.37
CA ASP A 470 -25.94 -3.20 8.41
C ASP A 470 -25.30 -2.93 9.78
N LEU A 471 -24.21 -3.64 10.11
CA LEU A 471 -23.48 -3.40 11.35
C LEU A 471 -22.81 -2.03 11.34
N TYR A 472 -22.19 -1.63 10.24
CA TYR A 472 -21.59 -0.30 10.09
C TYR A 472 -22.64 0.80 10.19
N ASP A 473 -23.83 0.59 9.61
CA ASP A 473 -24.91 1.56 9.70
C ASP A 473 -25.34 1.76 11.16
N ASN A 474 -25.48 0.68 11.92
CA ASN A 474 -25.86 0.77 13.33
C ASN A 474 -24.75 1.29 14.24
N LEU A 475 -23.49 0.86 14.02
CA LEU A 475 -22.36 1.22 14.87
C LEU A 475 -21.85 2.65 14.59
N CYS A 476 -21.95 3.09 13.34
CA CYS A 476 -21.35 4.32 12.83
C CYS A 476 -22.41 5.32 12.38
N PHE A 477 -23.16 5.04 11.31
CA PHE A 477 -23.99 6.07 10.66
C PHE A 477 -25.28 6.44 11.40
N ASN A 478 -25.79 5.54 12.25
CA ASN A 478 -26.93 5.76 13.16
C ASN A 478 -26.48 6.15 14.57
N ASN A 479 -25.17 6.16 14.84
CA ASN A 479 -24.63 6.51 16.14
C ASN A 479 -24.63 8.03 16.34
N SER A 480 -25.20 8.49 17.45
CA SER A 480 -25.31 9.92 17.75
C SER A 480 -23.97 10.62 17.93
N VAL A 481 -22.96 9.94 18.49
CA VAL A 481 -21.63 10.50 18.71
C VAL A 481 -20.86 10.60 17.40
N PHE A 482 -20.94 9.59 16.53
CA PHE A 482 -20.33 9.68 15.20
C PHE A 482 -20.98 10.83 14.41
N ASN A 483 -22.32 10.91 14.43
CA ASN A 483 -23.05 12.00 13.78
C ASN A 483 -22.66 13.38 14.33
N GLY A 484 -22.58 13.52 15.66
CA GLY A 484 -22.17 14.78 16.30
C GLY A 484 -20.71 15.18 16.05
N ARG A 485 -19.86 14.24 15.61
CA ARG A 485 -18.45 14.47 15.26
C ARG A 485 -18.19 14.48 13.75
N THR A 486 -19.21 14.48 12.90
CA THR A 486 -19.03 14.42 11.43
C THR A 486 -20.02 15.25 10.62
N LYS A 487 -21.24 15.45 11.12
CA LYS A 487 -22.23 16.31 10.44
C LYS A 487 -21.85 17.78 10.60
N GLU A 488 -22.11 18.56 9.57
CA GLU A 488 -21.81 20.01 9.49
C GLU A 488 -20.32 20.37 9.61
N LEU A 489 -19.41 19.38 9.58
CA LEU A 489 -17.96 19.60 9.66
C LEU A 489 -17.27 19.56 8.30
N GLY A 490 -16.37 20.50 8.07
CA GLY A 490 -15.58 20.58 6.84
C GLY A 490 -16.47 20.63 5.61
N VAL A 491 -17.46 21.54 5.63
CA VAL A 491 -18.45 21.70 4.57
C VAL A 491 -17.76 22.15 3.28
N LEU A 492 -17.92 21.35 2.21
CA LEU A 492 -17.42 21.65 0.87
C LEU A 492 -18.61 21.81 -0.08
N PRO A 493 -19.13 23.03 -0.31
CA PRO A 493 -20.25 23.25 -1.22
C PRO A 493 -19.97 22.75 -2.64
N GLY A 494 -20.99 22.29 -3.36
CA GLY A 494 -20.83 21.70 -4.70
C GLY A 494 -20.23 22.67 -5.74
N ASP A 495 -20.61 23.95 -5.70
CA ASP A 495 -20.03 24.99 -6.59
C ASP A 495 -18.53 25.21 -6.29
N MET A 496 -18.15 25.13 -5.02
CA MET A 496 -16.76 25.22 -4.58
C MET A 496 -15.98 23.97 -4.98
N ALA A 497 -16.55 22.78 -4.81
CA ALA A 497 -15.95 21.53 -5.26
C ALA A 497 -15.61 21.58 -6.76
N VAL A 498 -16.56 22.02 -7.60
CA VAL A 498 -16.35 22.19 -9.05
C VAL A 498 -15.29 23.25 -9.36
N ARG A 499 -15.34 24.42 -8.71
CA ARG A 499 -14.35 25.49 -8.92
C ARG A 499 -12.92 25.08 -8.54
N LEU A 500 -12.77 24.21 -7.54
CA LEU A 500 -11.48 23.71 -7.07
C LEU A 500 -11.06 22.40 -7.75
N ASP A 501 -11.80 21.96 -8.78
CA ASP A 501 -11.56 20.69 -9.50
C ASP A 501 -11.54 19.45 -8.59
N VAL A 502 -12.29 19.49 -7.48
CA VAL A 502 -12.48 18.32 -6.62
C VAL A 502 -13.44 17.36 -7.32
N THR A 503 -13.06 16.08 -7.39
CA THR A 503 -13.84 15.02 -8.05
C THR A 503 -14.11 13.85 -7.09
N GLY A 504 -14.81 12.82 -7.56
CA GLY A 504 -15.03 11.60 -6.79
C GLY A 504 -16.02 11.71 -5.64
N PRO A 505 -15.90 10.85 -4.62
CA PRO A 505 -16.80 10.86 -3.46
C PRO A 505 -16.83 12.20 -2.73
N ASN A 506 -15.74 12.96 -2.75
CA ASN A 506 -15.66 14.28 -2.12
C ASN A 506 -16.59 15.30 -2.79
N ALA A 507 -16.70 15.28 -4.12
CA ALA A 507 -17.63 16.15 -4.86
C ALA A 507 -19.07 15.62 -4.85
N ARG A 508 -19.23 14.29 -4.97
CA ARG A 508 -20.54 13.61 -4.95
C ARG A 508 -21.27 13.75 -3.62
N ALA A 509 -20.54 13.93 -2.52
CA ALA A 509 -21.10 14.23 -1.20
C ALA A 509 -21.77 15.62 -1.13
N SER A 510 -21.55 16.47 -2.13
CA SER A 510 -22.03 17.86 -2.22
C SER A 510 -22.97 18.08 -3.41
N GLY A 511 -23.63 17.01 -3.87
CA GLY A 511 -24.64 17.03 -4.93
C GLY A 511 -24.09 17.01 -6.35
N VAL A 512 -22.76 17.02 -6.55
CA VAL A 512 -22.15 17.02 -7.89
C VAL A 512 -22.31 15.65 -8.54
N ARG A 513 -23.14 15.54 -9.57
CA ARG A 513 -23.43 14.29 -10.29
C ARG A 513 -22.41 13.99 -11.38
N PHE A 514 -21.15 13.74 -10.98
CA PHE A 514 -20.06 13.39 -11.89
C PHE A 514 -19.35 12.11 -11.45
N ASP A 515 -19.16 11.19 -12.40
CA ASP A 515 -18.41 9.93 -12.25
C ASP A 515 -17.88 9.52 -13.63
N VAL A 516 -16.56 9.32 -13.76
CA VAL A 516 -15.92 9.03 -15.05
C VAL A 516 -16.46 7.73 -15.66
N ARG A 517 -16.87 6.74 -14.84
CA ARG A 517 -17.39 5.45 -15.32
C ARG A 517 -18.70 5.58 -16.09
N LYS A 518 -19.49 6.63 -15.83
CA LYS A 518 -20.71 6.96 -16.59
C LYS A 518 -20.49 8.07 -17.62
N ALA A 519 -19.70 9.09 -17.29
CA ALA A 519 -19.49 10.26 -18.14
C ALA A 519 -18.61 9.95 -19.36
N SER A 520 -17.57 9.13 -19.18
CA SER A 520 -16.68 8.65 -20.24
C SER A 520 -16.32 7.18 -19.95
N PRO A 521 -17.26 6.25 -20.18
CA PRO A 521 -17.08 4.84 -19.81
C PRO A 521 -15.81 4.23 -20.42
N TYR A 522 -15.17 3.38 -19.62
CA TYR A 522 -13.98 2.62 -19.99
C TYR A 522 -14.17 1.15 -19.59
N GLU A 523 -13.30 0.27 -20.07
CA GLU A 523 -13.39 -1.18 -19.85
C GLU A 523 -14.79 -1.75 -20.11
N THR A 524 -15.56 -2.06 -19.06
CA THR A 524 -16.92 -2.62 -19.18
C THR A 524 -18.01 -1.85 -18.47
N TYR A 525 -17.74 -0.63 -17.98
CA TYR A 525 -18.73 0.14 -17.21
C TYR A 525 -19.95 0.58 -18.04
N ASP A 526 -19.85 0.53 -19.37
CA ASP A 526 -20.95 0.77 -20.32
C ASP A 526 -21.97 -0.37 -20.40
N GLU A 527 -21.57 -1.60 -20.08
CA GLU A 527 -22.42 -2.81 -20.10
C GLU A 527 -22.96 -3.21 -18.71
N LEU A 528 -22.48 -2.52 -17.66
CA LEU A 528 -22.83 -2.80 -16.27
C LEU A 528 -23.83 -1.75 -15.77
N ASP A 529 -24.91 -2.23 -15.17
CA ASP A 529 -25.89 -1.36 -14.55
C ASP A 529 -25.46 -1.07 -13.11
N PHE A 530 -25.41 0.22 -12.79
CA PHE A 530 -25.00 0.71 -11.48
C PHE A 530 -25.39 2.18 -11.29
N ASN A 531 -25.58 2.56 -10.04
CA ASN A 531 -25.97 3.91 -9.62
C ASN A 531 -24.76 4.73 -9.18
N VAL A 532 -24.77 6.03 -9.53
CA VAL A 532 -23.78 6.99 -9.01
C VAL A 532 -24.27 7.51 -7.66
N VAL A 533 -23.56 7.15 -6.59
CA VAL A 533 -23.90 7.53 -5.22
C VAL A 533 -23.64 9.02 -5.01
N THR A 534 -24.68 9.76 -4.62
CA THR A 534 -24.58 11.20 -4.27
C THR A 534 -25.26 11.51 -2.94
N SER A 535 -24.87 12.64 -2.34
CA SER A 535 -25.48 13.22 -1.14
C SER A 535 -25.50 14.74 -1.27
N GLU A 536 -26.32 15.43 -0.49
CA GLU A 536 -26.42 16.90 -0.49
C GLU A 536 -25.81 17.55 0.76
N GLY A 537 -25.41 16.76 1.75
CA GLY A 537 -24.94 17.29 3.05
C GLY A 537 -23.61 18.03 3.01
N SER A 538 -22.76 17.77 2.01
CA SER A 538 -21.47 18.47 1.77
C SER A 538 -20.43 18.37 2.91
N ASP A 539 -20.71 17.63 3.97
CA ASP A 539 -19.90 17.51 5.20
C ASP A 539 -19.10 16.20 5.27
N ALA A 540 -18.34 16.03 6.35
CA ALA A 540 -17.56 14.81 6.58
C ALA A 540 -18.43 13.54 6.67
N TYR A 541 -19.64 13.66 7.25
CA TYR A 541 -20.61 12.56 7.33
C TYR A 541 -21.06 12.10 5.94
N SER A 542 -21.50 13.02 5.08
CA SER A 542 -21.92 12.75 3.70
C SER A 542 -20.80 12.11 2.88
N ARG A 543 -19.55 12.57 3.05
CA ARG A 543 -18.38 11.96 2.40
C ARG A 543 -18.14 10.51 2.85
N ALA A 544 -18.31 10.22 4.14
CA ALA A 544 -18.20 8.85 4.65
C ALA A 544 -19.35 7.96 4.17
N LEU A 545 -20.59 8.50 4.17
CA LEU A 545 -21.78 7.79 3.72
C LEU A 545 -21.72 7.45 2.23
N CYS A 546 -21.22 8.36 1.39
CA CYS A 546 -20.99 8.09 -0.03
C CYS A 546 -20.09 6.86 -0.22
N ARG A 547 -18.95 6.79 0.49
CA ARG A 547 -18.03 5.64 0.40
C ARG A 547 -18.66 4.35 0.93
N ARG A 548 -19.43 4.41 2.02
CA ARG A 548 -20.20 3.27 2.54
C ARG A 548 -21.20 2.72 1.51
N LYS A 549 -21.95 3.60 0.83
CA LYS A 549 -22.88 3.19 -0.24
C LYS A 549 -22.16 2.70 -1.48
N GLU A 550 -21.00 3.27 -1.82
CA GLU A 550 -20.18 2.79 -2.94
C GLU A 550 -19.61 1.39 -2.71
N ILE A 551 -19.35 0.97 -1.46
CA ILE A 551 -18.99 -0.43 -1.17
C ILE A 551 -20.08 -1.38 -1.65
N GLU A 552 -21.33 -1.05 -1.32
CA GLU A 552 -22.50 -1.85 -1.68
C GLU A 552 -22.69 -1.91 -3.20
N GLU A 553 -22.64 -0.76 -3.86
CA GLU A 553 -22.72 -0.68 -5.32
C GLU A 553 -21.58 -1.48 -6.00
N SER A 554 -20.36 -1.38 -5.48
CA SER A 554 -19.20 -2.11 -6.02
C SER A 554 -19.37 -3.62 -5.89
N LEU A 555 -19.99 -4.12 -4.82
CA LEU A 555 -20.31 -5.55 -4.67
C LEU A 555 -21.25 -6.02 -5.78
N TYR A 556 -22.30 -5.25 -6.08
CA TYR A 556 -23.23 -5.56 -7.16
C TYR A 556 -22.56 -5.47 -8.55
N ILE A 557 -21.68 -4.50 -8.77
CA ILE A 557 -20.91 -4.39 -10.01
C ILE A 557 -20.05 -5.65 -10.22
N VAL A 558 -19.35 -6.12 -9.18
CA VAL A 558 -18.52 -7.33 -9.27
C VAL A 558 -19.38 -8.57 -9.50
N GLU A 559 -20.53 -8.71 -8.84
CA GLU A 559 -21.46 -9.82 -9.07
C GLU A 559 -21.93 -9.86 -10.53
N ASN A 560 -22.41 -8.72 -11.04
CA ASN A 560 -22.90 -8.57 -12.41
C ASN A 560 -21.77 -8.86 -13.43
N ALA A 561 -20.57 -8.37 -13.17
CA ALA A 561 -19.39 -8.65 -14.00
C ALA A 561 -19.03 -10.16 -14.02
N LEU A 562 -19.09 -10.85 -12.87
CA LEU A 562 -18.85 -12.30 -12.77
C LEU A 562 -19.97 -13.15 -13.40
N GLU A 563 -21.14 -12.58 -13.64
CA GLU A 563 -22.24 -13.24 -14.35
C GLU A 563 -22.13 -13.08 -15.87
N LYS A 564 -21.66 -11.91 -16.34
CA LYS A 564 -21.56 -11.59 -17.76
C LYS A 564 -20.20 -11.89 -18.39
N ILE A 565 -19.16 -12.16 -17.60
CA ILE A 565 -17.79 -12.32 -18.10
C ILE A 565 -17.71 -13.41 -19.21
N PRO A 566 -17.30 -13.06 -20.45
CA PRO A 566 -17.23 -14.02 -21.54
C PRO A 566 -15.92 -14.81 -21.50
N SER A 567 -15.86 -15.94 -22.22
CA SER A 567 -14.58 -16.59 -22.56
C SER A 567 -13.79 -15.73 -23.56
N GLY A 568 -12.47 -15.89 -23.60
CA GLY A 568 -11.62 -15.08 -24.48
C GLY A 568 -10.14 -15.15 -24.15
N LYS A 569 -9.31 -14.57 -25.02
CA LYS A 569 -7.86 -14.46 -24.80
C LYS A 569 -7.57 -13.49 -23.65
N LEU A 570 -6.54 -13.79 -22.87
CA LEU A 570 -6.08 -12.93 -21.77
C LEU A 570 -5.05 -11.90 -22.20
N PHE A 571 -4.47 -12.07 -23.38
CA PHE A 571 -3.38 -11.23 -23.87
C PHE A 571 -3.40 -11.13 -25.38
N GLU A 572 -3.30 -9.90 -25.90
CA GLU A 572 -3.13 -9.60 -27.31
C GLU A 572 -1.75 -8.98 -27.54
N ARG A 573 -0.98 -9.62 -28.44
CA ARG A 573 0.40 -9.21 -28.76
C ARG A 573 0.45 -8.24 -29.93
N ASN A 574 -0.55 -8.28 -30.80
CA ASN A 574 -0.53 -7.55 -32.06
C ASN A 574 -1.19 -6.19 -31.88
N ALA A 575 -0.42 -5.15 -32.16
CA ALA A 575 -0.86 -3.77 -32.17
C ALA A 575 -1.06 -3.27 -33.60
N LYS A 576 -1.75 -2.13 -33.76
CA LYS A 576 -1.90 -1.48 -35.07
C LYS A 576 -0.54 -1.20 -35.70
N GLY A 577 -0.48 -1.29 -37.03
CA GLY A 577 0.75 -1.06 -37.79
C GLY A 577 1.79 -2.19 -37.71
N GLY A 578 1.40 -3.40 -37.29
CA GLY A 578 2.29 -4.58 -37.25
C GLY A 578 3.25 -4.61 -36.06
N LEU A 579 3.10 -3.68 -35.11
CA LEU A 579 3.89 -3.65 -33.88
C LEU A 579 3.52 -4.86 -33.00
N ARG A 580 4.53 -5.57 -32.51
CA ARG A 580 4.37 -6.66 -31.55
C ARG A 580 4.79 -6.21 -30.15
N LEU A 581 3.86 -6.25 -29.20
CA LEU A 581 4.13 -5.89 -27.81
C LEU A 581 5.09 -6.89 -27.16
N SER A 582 6.14 -6.34 -26.56
CA SER A 582 7.11 -7.06 -25.73
C SER A 582 7.68 -6.09 -24.69
N PRO A 583 8.31 -6.59 -23.61
CA PRO A 583 8.80 -5.74 -22.53
C PRO A 583 9.83 -4.66 -22.93
N PHE A 584 10.49 -4.83 -24.09
CA PHE A 584 11.48 -3.91 -24.63
C PHE A 584 11.04 -3.25 -25.94
N SER A 585 9.79 -3.48 -26.39
CA SER A 585 9.30 -2.90 -27.64
C SER A 585 9.19 -1.38 -27.55
N PRO A 586 9.61 -0.62 -28.57
CA PRO A 586 9.28 0.79 -28.68
C PRO A 586 7.78 0.96 -28.96
N LEU A 587 7.23 2.09 -28.54
CA LEU A 587 5.86 2.49 -28.89
C LEU A 587 5.89 3.63 -29.93
N PRO A 588 4.84 3.79 -30.75
CA PRO A 588 4.76 4.85 -31.75
C PRO A 588 4.95 6.24 -31.13
N LYS A 589 5.43 7.20 -31.94
CA LYS A 589 5.47 8.61 -31.54
C LYS A 589 4.05 9.14 -31.38
N GLY A 590 3.79 9.85 -30.29
CA GLY A 590 2.46 10.40 -30.02
C GLY A 590 2.26 10.81 -28.58
N GLU A 591 1.08 11.33 -28.30
CA GLU A 591 0.62 11.80 -27.01
C GLU A 591 -0.76 11.18 -26.72
N THR A 592 -1.01 10.84 -25.47
CA THR A 592 -2.29 10.23 -25.07
C THR A 592 -2.64 10.59 -23.64
N ILE A 593 -3.94 10.72 -23.37
CA ILE A 593 -4.50 10.81 -22.04
C ILE A 593 -5.53 9.70 -21.84
N HIS A 594 -5.50 9.08 -20.67
CA HIS A 594 -6.53 8.14 -20.25
C HIS A 594 -6.93 8.41 -18.81
N CYS A 595 -8.23 8.68 -18.61
CA CYS A 595 -8.81 8.96 -17.32
C CYS A 595 -9.71 7.81 -16.88
N VAL A 596 -9.72 7.53 -15.57
CA VAL A 596 -10.55 6.54 -14.89
C VAL A 596 -11.10 7.10 -13.59
N GLU A 597 -12.14 6.50 -13.04
CA GLU A 597 -12.66 6.85 -11.70
C GLU A 597 -11.90 6.03 -10.65
N SER A 598 -10.97 6.64 -9.94
CA SER A 598 -10.35 6.01 -8.75
C SER A 598 -11.33 6.04 -7.56
N ALA A 599 -11.01 5.35 -6.46
CA ALA A 599 -11.77 5.42 -5.21
C ALA A 599 -11.80 6.83 -4.58
N ARG A 600 -10.98 7.76 -5.09
CA ARG A 600 -10.84 9.13 -4.61
C ARG A 600 -11.30 10.19 -5.61
N GLY A 601 -11.64 9.79 -6.84
CA GLY A 601 -12.04 10.69 -7.93
C GLY A 601 -11.31 10.44 -9.24
N GLU A 602 -11.41 11.38 -10.16
CA GLU A 602 -10.85 11.25 -11.50
C GLU A 602 -9.32 11.18 -11.46
N LEU A 603 -8.78 10.15 -12.10
CA LEU A 603 -7.35 9.88 -12.22
C LEU A 603 -6.98 9.77 -13.68
N CYS A 604 -6.03 10.58 -14.13
CA CYS A 604 -5.56 10.60 -15.50
C CYS A 604 -4.05 10.41 -15.60
N PHE A 605 -3.63 9.56 -16.54
CA PHE A 605 -2.26 9.49 -17.01
C PHE A 605 -2.15 10.16 -18.38
N HIS A 606 -1.29 11.17 -18.47
CA HIS A 606 -0.88 11.79 -19.71
C HIS A 606 0.53 11.32 -20.07
N LEU A 607 0.66 10.59 -21.19
CA LEU A 607 1.90 9.96 -21.64
C LEU A 607 2.34 10.51 -23.00
N VAL A 608 3.63 10.79 -23.14
CA VAL A 608 4.27 11.23 -24.39
C VAL A 608 5.33 10.22 -24.80
N SER A 609 5.30 9.80 -26.06
CA SER A 609 6.29 8.91 -26.67
C SER A 609 7.02 9.56 -27.81
N ASN A 610 8.34 9.39 -27.82
CA ASN A 610 9.23 9.80 -28.90
C ASN A 610 9.68 8.64 -29.80
N GLY A 611 8.99 7.49 -29.75
CA GLY A 611 9.34 6.32 -30.57
C GLY A 611 10.28 5.33 -29.86
N LYS A 612 10.52 5.49 -28.56
CA LYS A 612 11.42 4.63 -27.77
C LYS A 612 10.63 3.63 -26.92
N ASN A 613 11.36 2.72 -26.27
CA ASN A 613 10.82 1.73 -25.35
C ASN A 613 10.59 2.27 -23.92
N THR A 614 10.90 3.55 -23.68
CA THR A 614 10.59 4.29 -22.46
C THR A 614 9.70 5.49 -22.81
N PRO A 615 8.84 5.97 -21.90
CA PRO A 615 8.13 7.22 -22.09
C PRO A 615 9.10 8.39 -22.17
N TYR A 616 8.83 9.33 -23.06
CA TYR A 616 9.52 10.61 -23.07
C TYR A 616 9.07 11.48 -21.90
N ARG A 617 7.77 11.45 -21.59
CA ARG A 617 7.18 12.11 -20.44
C ARG A 617 6.00 11.31 -19.91
N ALA A 618 5.86 11.27 -18.59
CA ALA A 618 4.67 10.81 -17.90
C ALA A 618 4.21 11.90 -16.93
N LYS A 619 2.95 12.31 -17.03
CA LYS A 619 2.32 13.24 -16.09
C LYS A 619 1.10 12.57 -15.49
N ILE A 620 0.98 12.65 -14.17
CA ILE A 620 -0.14 12.07 -13.43
C ILE A 620 -0.99 13.22 -12.89
N ARG A 621 -2.29 13.20 -13.20
CA ARG A 621 -3.32 13.97 -12.50
C ARG A 621 -4.09 12.99 -11.64
N GLY A 622 -3.84 13.00 -10.35
CA GLY A 622 -4.57 12.20 -9.37
C GLY A 622 -5.33 13.11 -8.40
N PRO A 623 -6.46 12.60 -7.88
CA PRO A 623 -7.54 13.43 -7.32
C PRO A 623 -7.19 14.07 -5.97
N THR A 624 -6.18 13.56 -5.27
CA THR A 624 -5.86 14.04 -3.92
C THR A 624 -5.08 15.35 -3.92
N PHE A 625 -4.51 15.74 -5.06
CA PHE A 625 -3.86 17.04 -5.19
C PHE A 625 -4.87 18.16 -4.94
N ASP A 626 -6.01 18.10 -5.63
CA ASP A 626 -7.06 19.11 -5.54
C ASP A 626 -7.76 19.05 -4.17
N SER A 627 -8.11 17.85 -3.69
CA SER A 627 -8.82 17.72 -2.42
C SER A 627 -7.97 18.07 -1.19
N ILE A 628 -6.66 17.76 -1.19
CA ILE A 628 -5.80 17.92 0.00
C ILE A 628 -4.96 19.19 -0.06
N LEU A 629 -4.40 19.57 -1.20
CA LEU A 629 -3.53 20.76 -1.27
C LEU A 629 -4.33 22.03 -1.51
N VAL A 630 -5.52 21.95 -2.12
CA VAL A 630 -6.31 23.12 -2.52
C VAL A 630 -7.59 23.27 -1.70
N ALA A 631 -8.40 22.21 -1.56
CA ALA A 631 -9.68 22.29 -0.87
C ALA A 631 -9.55 22.19 0.66
N MET A 632 -8.77 21.23 1.17
CA MET A 632 -8.57 21.02 2.61
C MET A 632 -8.23 22.29 3.39
N PRO A 633 -7.31 23.18 2.93
CA PRO A 633 -7.00 24.39 3.67
C PRO A 633 -8.19 25.33 3.89
N LYS A 634 -9.13 25.34 2.95
CA LYS A 634 -10.31 26.21 2.97
C LYS A 634 -11.43 25.65 3.83
N VAL A 635 -11.61 24.32 3.81
CA VAL A 635 -12.63 23.65 4.63
C VAL A 635 -12.22 23.48 6.09
N LEU A 636 -10.95 23.75 6.43
CA LEU A 636 -10.44 23.74 7.80
C LEU A 636 -10.42 25.14 8.43
N GLU A 637 -10.74 26.20 7.68
CA GLU A 637 -10.77 27.56 8.21
C GLU A 637 -11.95 27.72 9.19
N ASP A 638 -11.69 28.36 10.33
CA ASP A 638 -12.63 28.56 11.46
C ASP A 638 -13.12 27.29 12.17
N GLU A 639 -12.61 26.12 11.79
CA GLU A 639 -12.90 24.85 12.46
C GLU A 639 -12.14 24.73 13.79
N HIS A 640 -12.66 23.89 14.70
CA HIS A 640 -11.96 23.57 15.94
C HIS A 640 -10.80 22.59 15.70
N VAL A 641 -9.69 22.76 16.42
CA VAL A 641 -8.50 21.90 16.32
C VAL A 641 -8.83 20.41 16.53
N ALA A 642 -9.81 20.10 17.38
CA ALA A 642 -10.26 18.73 17.64
C ALA A 642 -10.92 18.04 16.43
N GLU A 643 -11.40 18.80 15.45
CA GLU A 643 -12.10 18.30 14.26
C GLU A 643 -11.19 18.10 13.04
N ILE A 644 -9.95 18.61 13.11
CA ILE A 644 -8.94 18.45 12.06
C ILE A 644 -8.80 16.98 11.61
N PRO A 645 -8.63 15.98 12.51
CA PRO A 645 -8.50 14.59 12.10
C PRO A 645 -9.68 14.07 11.28
N VAL A 646 -10.90 14.43 11.65
CA VAL A 646 -12.11 13.96 10.98
C VAL A 646 -12.22 14.55 9.59
N ILE A 647 -12.07 15.88 9.46
CA ILE A 647 -12.13 16.56 8.18
C ILE A 647 -11.04 16.03 7.24
N TYR A 648 -9.81 15.90 7.75
CA TYR A 648 -8.67 15.36 7.04
C TYR A 648 -8.93 13.95 6.46
N TRP A 649 -9.41 13.00 7.28
CA TRP A 649 -9.65 11.64 6.81
C TRP A 649 -10.93 11.49 5.97
N SER A 650 -11.92 12.38 6.15
CA SER A 650 -13.11 12.41 5.30
C SER A 650 -12.82 12.76 3.84
N LEU A 651 -11.72 13.50 3.58
CA LEU A 651 -11.22 13.82 2.24
C LEU A 651 -10.40 12.68 1.61
N ASP A 652 -10.11 11.62 2.38
CA ASP A 652 -9.44 10.39 1.97
C ASP A 652 -8.04 10.59 1.37
N ASN A 653 -7.17 11.20 2.17
CA ASN A 653 -5.82 11.56 1.77
C ASN A 653 -4.99 10.36 1.25
N CYS A 654 -4.27 10.58 0.14
CA CYS A 654 -3.21 9.72 -0.36
C CYS A 654 -1.92 10.54 -0.59
N PRO A 655 -1.01 10.65 0.39
CA PRO A 655 0.12 11.58 0.31
C PRO A 655 1.04 11.39 -0.90
N ALA A 656 1.36 10.14 -1.23
CA ALA A 656 2.22 9.83 -2.37
C ALA A 656 1.58 10.21 -3.72
N ASP A 657 0.27 10.41 -3.77
CA ASP A 657 -0.44 10.91 -4.94
C ASP A 657 -0.29 12.42 -5.09
N HIS A 658 -0.39 13.25 -4.05
CA HIS A 658 -0.14 14.69 -4.26
C HIS A 658 1.35 15.09 -4.22
N ASP A 659 2.24 14.21 -3.73
CA ASP A 659 3.69 14.42 -3.67
C ASP A 659 4.46 13.98 -4.94
N ARG A 660 3.80 13.52 -6.01
CA ARG A 660 4.39 12.74 -7.15
C ARG A 660 5.71 13.23 -7.76
#